data_AF-A0A2T2P2K9-F1
#
_entry.id   AF-A0A2T2P2K9-F1
#
_cell.length_a   1.000
_cell.length_b   1.000
_cell.length_c   1.000
_cell.angle_alpha   90.00
_cell.angle_beta   90.00
_cell.angle_gamma   90.00
#
_symmetry.space_group_name_H-M   'P 1'
#
loop_
_entity.id
_entity.type
_entity.pdbx_description
1 polymer ?
#
loop_
_entity_poly.entity_id
_entity_poly.type
_entity_poly.pdbx_seq_one_letter_code
_entity_poly.pdbx_strand_id
1 'polypeptide(L)'
;MPYLERRTTRITGVKSNDREEPQRRHSAIGGTGKVPHAKKPRSRPPTSLRDKLGFLHSHLPHYSGPYSVGSMDIEVPAQNPRTFSNITRKGHHLLQLETVLFTLYYPAALGAGAGKDPGGRRNWSRETWLPRPRAELAKGYGKFGGVPAPLAIAYFGGTTGLTKLRAFRNCPPATHWPPEGNSKKNGYKIKNKIGSPPAGGPDEPTFPLLLFSHGLGGTRTAYSTMCGEFASYGFVVCAVEHRDGSGPRTFVNHAKEGEGSMEEREKKGKVDHSGEEKRNGYDIIDYIFLKDNPMDTSPTNEKGVDSELRMAQIEQRLAELEEAHYVLREICEGRGEEVSRKNLRQKGYIGGSSRGLIGIDWNAWKGRFHVDKYTLAGHSFGAATIVEALRNTDRFKNVQAGIIYDIWGAPIKPPADDPEHRIHLPLLGINSEAFMYWQKNFDAVMSLMNEAKEQGAPAFLCTVRGSIHISQSDFSVLFNHVCSFFLKATVHPQRAIDLNISASLEFLRDVTDGAGKSIIQRCMTDEELLRATLLEQVPDEHKPDNEWIAARLKVPHEFRTRVAATVQRKIKRQRAHGFYDTGNEVWMHFAPEENELLSWRVRNRCTDKEENDVRREETAKLTDGEDSSAGLSSAAASVLSPVDGQQARSTETTQTQDNWLGCPPALRSSSSSSSGRNAGDSDAL
;
A
#
# COMPACT_ATOMS: atom_id res chain seq x y z
N MET A 1 25.66 39.78 10.53
CA MET A 1 26.95 39.51 11.21
C MET A 1 26.98 40.29 12.51
N PRO A 2 27.48 39.76 13.65
CA PRO A 2 27.80 38.36 14.01
C PRO A 2 26.95 37.88 15.22
N TYR A 3 26.55 36.60 15.33
CA TYR A 3 27.28 35.38 15.73
C TYR A 3 27.63 35.30 17.23
N LEU A 4 27.16 34.22 17.86
CA LEU A 4 27.44 33.66 19.21
C LEU A 4 26.53 34.11 20.38
N GLU A 5 25.55 33.26 20.70
CA GLU A 5 25.57 32.55 21.99
C GLU A 5 24.85 31.20 21.90
N ARG A 6 25.61 30.14 22.15
CA ARG A 6 25.19 28.75 22.28
C ARG A 6 25.31 28.39 23.77
N ARG A 7 24.38 27.53 24.21
CA ARG A 7 24.51 26.43 25.21
C ARG A 7 23.95 26.63 26.62
N THR A 8 23.12 25.61 26.95
CA THR A 8 23.07 24.77 28.16
C THR A 8 22.30 25.24 29.39
N THR A 9 21.17 24.59 29.63
CA THR A 9 20.77 24.03 30.94
C THR A 9 19.88 22.80 30.69
N ARG A 10 20.43 21.57 30.71
CA ARG A 10 20.26 20.60 31.81
C ARG A 10 19.04 20.88 32.69
N ILE A 11 17.95 20.14 32.48
CA ILE A 11 16.90 19.98 33.48
C ILE A 11 17.11 18.61 34.13
N THR A 12 17.95 18.61 35.17
CA THR A 12 18.02 17.55 36.17
C THR A 12 16.79 17.63 37.07
N GLY A 13 16.19 16.49 37.35
CA GLY A 13 14.99 16.37 38.17
C GLY A 13 15.13 16.99 39.57
N VAL A 14 14.05 17.64 40.00
CA VAL A 14 13.83 18.00 41.39
C VAL A 14 12.50 17.35 41.80
N LYS A 15 12.58 16.52 42.84
CA LYS A 15 11.42 16.02 43.58
C LYS A 15 10.79 17.19 44.33
N SER A 16 9.51 17.43 44.13
CA SER A 16 8.69 18.21 45.05
C SER A 16 7.34 17.50 45.24
N ASN A 17 7.11 17.08 46.48
CA ASN A 17 5.84 16.60 46.99
C ASN A 17 4.76 17.70 46.89
N ASP A 18 3.52 17.21 46.78
CA ASP A 18 2.24 17.86 47.08
C ASP A 18 1.79 19.03 46.19
N ARG A 19 0.91 18.71 45.23
CA ARG A 19 -0.39 19.35 45.01
C ARG A 19 -1.21 18.65 43.90
N GLU A 20 -2.29 18.00 44.34
CA GLU A 20 -3.55 17.68 43.67
C GLU A 20 -3.55 17.50 42.14
N GLU A 21 -3.44 16.24 41.69
CA GLU A 21 -3.89 15.82 40.36
C GLU A 21 -5.43 15.88 40.28
N PRO A 22 -6.01 16.49 39.22
CA PRO A 22 -7.45 16.42 39.01
C PRO A 22 -7.84 14.97 38.69
N GLN A 23 -8.74 14.44 39.50
CA GLN A 23 -9.31 13.09 39.42
C GLN A 23 -9.69 12.71 37.97
N ARG A 24 -8.81 11.96 37.30
CA ARG A 24 -9.13 11.26 36.05
C ARG A 24 -10.13 10.17 36.40
N ARG A 25 -11.39 10.37 35.99
CA ARG A 25 -12.47 9.38 36.18
C ARG A 25 -12.10 8.09 35.45
N HIS A 26 -11.67 7.10 36.21
CA HIS A 26 -11.61 5.71 35.77
C HIS A 26 -13.02 5.19 35.49
N SER A 27 -13.48 5.26 34.25
CA SER A 27 -14.58 4.42 33.76
C SER A 27 -14.05 3.02 33.40
N ALA A 28 -13.53 2.31 34.40
CA ALA A 28 -13.19 0.89 34.28
C ALA A 28 -14.42 0.04 34.61
N ILE A 29 -15.41 0.02 33.71
CA ILE A 29 -16.37 -1.09 33.68
C ILE A 29 -15.71 -2.20 32.86
N GLY A 30 -15.31 -3.28 33.54
CA GLY A 30 -14.52 -4.40 33.02
C GLY A 30 -14.91 -4.85 31.60
N GLY A 31 -14.08 -4.48 30.63
CA GLY A 31 -14.19 -4.89 29.24
C GLY A 31 -13.58 -6.26 29.00
N THR A 32 -14.18 -7.04 28.09
CA THR A 32 -13.82 -8.43 27.78
C THR A 32 -12.53 -8.58 26.96
N GLY A 33 -11.68 -7.55 26.88
CA GLY A 33 -10.48 -7.52 26.03
C GLY A 33 -10.74 -7.82 24.55
N LYS A 34 -11.96 -7.56 24.06
CA LYS A 34 -12.40 -7.83 22.67
C LYS A 34 -12.94 -6.55 22.08
N VAL A 35 -12.68 -6.35 20.79
CA VAL A 35 -13.22 -5.24 20.01
C VAL A 35 -14.76 -5.22 20.16
N PRO A 36 -15.36 -4.12 20.67
CA PRO A 36 -16.81 -4.00 20.83
C PRO A 36 -17.52 -4.21 19.50
N HIS A 37 -18.66 -4.92 19.48
CA HIS A 37 -19.57 -5.03 18.33
C HIS A 37 -18.95 -5.31 16.93
N ALA A 38 -17.74 -5.90 16.87
CA ALA A 38 -17.01 -6.10 15.63
C ALA A 38 -17.78 -6.92 14.59
N LYS A 39 -17.72 -6.50 13.33
CA LYS A 39 -18.29 -7.23 12.21
C LYS A 39 -17.49 -8.51 11.97
N LYS A 40 -18.15 -9.50 11.37
CA LYS A 40 -17.44 -10.70 10.90
C LYS A 40 -16.57 -10.34 9.68
N PRO A 41 -15.44 -11.05 9.47
CA PRO A 41 -14.70 -10.95 8.21
C PRO A 41 -15.59 -11.21 7.00
N ARG A 42 -15.23 -10.65 5.86
CA ARG A 42 -15.92 -10.86 4.57
C ARG A 42 -15.97 -12.35 4.22
N SER A 43 -17.05 -12.75 3.54
CA SER A 43 -17.28 -14.16 3.18
C SER A 43 -16.24 -14.67 2.18
N ARG A 44 -15.59 -15.78 2.53
CA ARG A 44 -14.51 -16.42 1.74
C ARG A 44 -14.64 -17.95 1.88
N PRO A 45 -15.60 -18.60 1.22
CA PRO A 45 -15.87 -20.03 1.43
C PRO A 45 -14.66 -20.90 1.04
N PRO A 46 -14.36 -21.96 1.81
CA PRO A 46 -13.27 -22.88 1.50
C PRO A 46 -13.60 -23.68 0.23
N THR A 47 -12.62 -23.82 -0.66
CA THR A 47 -12.78 -24.47 -1.98
C THR A 47 -12.14 -25.85 -2.07
N SER A 48 -11.26 -26.18 -1.13
CA SER A 48 -10.51 -27.45 -1.13
C SER A 48 -10.46 -28.07 0.26
N LEU A 49 -10.21 -29.38 0.32
CA LEU A 49 -9.98 -30.10 1.58
C LEU A 49 -8.85 -29.47 2.39
N ARG A 50 -7.80 -28.97 1.73
CA ARG A 50 -6.69 -28.28 2.38
C ARG A 50 -7.11 -26.96 3.05
N ASP A 51 -8.11 -26.28 2.50
CA ASP A 51 -8.69 -25.08 3.13
C ASP A 51 -9.50 -25.44 4.40
N LYS A 52 -9.94 -26.70 4.53
CA LYS A 52 -10.70 -27.20 5.69
C LYS A 52 -9.81 -27.85 6.76
N LEU A 53 -8.73 -28.52 6.36
CA LEU A 53 -7.84 -29.33 7.20
C LEU A 53 -6.74 -28.49 7.90
N GLY A 54 -7.06 -27.32 8.44
CA GLY A 54 -6.12 -26.29 8.94
C GLY A 54 -5.11 -26.68 10.05
N PHE A 55 -4.89 -27.97 10.31
CA PHE A 55 -4.12 -28.51 11.43
C PHE A 55 -2.64 -28.81 11.13
N LEU A 56 -2.20 -28.87 9.86
CA LEU A 56 -0.79 -29.17 9.53
C LEU A 56 -0.08 -28.11 8.69
N HIS A 57 -0.80 -27.32 7.88
CA HIS A 57 -0.21 -26.24 7.09
C HIS A 57 -1.11 -25.01 7.10
N SER A 58 -0.54 -23.86 7.44
CA SER A 58 -1.24 -22.58 7.37
C SER A 58 -1.61 -22.25 5.93
N HIS A 59 -2.81 -21.74 5.70
CA HIS A 59 -3.27 -21.36 4.37
C HIS A 59 -3.70 -19.91 4.34
N LEU A 60 -3.44 -19.25 3.21
CA LEU A 60 -3.94 -17.90 2.97
C LEU A 60 -5.43 -17.97 2.58
N PRO A 61 -6.25 -16.99 3.00
CA PRO A 61 -7.66 -16.90 2.66
C PRO A 61 -7.85 -16.49 1.20
N HIS A 62 -8.99 -16.85 0.63
CA HIS A 62 -9.38 -16.32 -0.68
C HIS A 62 -9.61 -14.81 -0.61
N TYR A 63 -9.44 -14.14 -1.76
CA TYR A 63 -9.72 -12.71 -1.90
C TYR A 63 -11.22 -12.43 -2.01
N SER A 64 -11.65 -11.32 -1.41
CA SER A 64 -13.07 -10.99 -1.24
C SER A 64 -13.69 -10.21 -2.40
N GLY A 65 -12.88 -9.58 -3.25
CA GLY A 65 -13.33 -8.80 -4.40
C GLY A 65 -13.89 -9.63 -5.57
N PRO A 66 -14.49 -8.96 -6.57
CA PRO A 66 -15.15 -9.61 -7.70
C PRO A 66 -14.20 -10.37 -8.63
N TYR A 67 -12.93 -9.99 -8.71
CA TYR A 67 -11.99 -10.64 -9.60
C TYR A 67 -11.29 -11.82 -8.95
N SER A 68 -11.03 -12.86 -9.74
CA SER A 68 -9.92 -13.77 -9.45
C SER A 68 -8.60 -13.02 -9.65
N VAL A 69 -7.52 -13.53 -9.05
CA VAL A 69 -6.24 -12.80 -9.06
C VAL A 69 -5.17 -13.62 -9.76
N GLY A 70 -4.44 -12.94 -10.64
CA GLY A 70 -3.23 -13.41 -11.29
C GLY A 70 -1.98 -12.98 -10.54
N SER A 71 -0.88 -13.68 -10.78
CA SER A 71 0.43 -13.25 -10.31
C SER A 71 1.54 -13.53 -11.32
N MET A 72 2.58 -12.71 -11.32
CA MET A 72 3.85 -13.00 -12.00
C MET A 72 5.04 -12.43 -11.25
N ASP A 73 6.18 -13.13 -11.30
CA ASP A 73 7.45 -12.69 -10.71
C ASP A 73 8.37 -12.19 -11.82
N ILE A 74 8.80 -10.93 -11.71
CA ILE A 74 9.67 -10.26 -12.68
C ILE A 74 10.91 -9.77 -11.95
N GLU A 75 12.08 -10.21 -12.41
CA GLU A 75 13.38 -9.67 -12.04
C GLU A 75 14.13 -9.28 -13.30
N VAL A 76 14.47 -8.01 -13.47
CA VAL A 76 15.20 -7.55 -14.65
C VAL A 76 16.39 -6.68 -14.23
N PRO A 77 17.45 -6.62 -15.05
CA PRO A 77 18.52 -5.64 -14.87
C PRO A 77 17.96 -4.22 -14.74
N ALA A 78 18.42 -3.48 -13.74
CA ALA A 78 18.10 -2.08 -13.55
C ALA A 78 18.75 -1.23 -14.66
N GLN A 79 18.05 -0.19 -15.10
CA GLN A 79 18.54 0.75 -16.11
C GLN A 79 19.74 1.55 -15.58
N ASN A 80 19.70 1.95 -14.30
CA ASN A 80 20.77 2.73 -13.67
C ASN A 80 21.34 2.02 -12.43
N PRO A 81 22.17 0.97 -12.62
CA PRO A 81 22.79 0.30 -11.49
C PRO A 81 23.77 1.23 -10.76
N ARG A 82 23.77 1.23 -9.42
CA ARG A 82 24.61 2.13 -8.59
C ARG A 82 24.68 1.71 -7.13
N THR A 83 25.66 2.25 -6.39
CA THR A 83 25.75 2.19 -4.93
C THR A 83 25.02 3.39 -4.28
N PHE A 84 24.60 3.24 -3.02
CA PHE A 84 23.84 4.27 -2.28
C PHE A 84 24.51 4.78 -1.01
N SER A 85 25.62 4.19 -0.61
CA SER A 85 26.43 4.66 0.52
C SER A 85 27.84 4.11 0.43
N ASN A 86 28.73 4.63 1.28
CA ASN A 86 30.08 4.09 1.47
C ASN A 86 30.10 2.97 2.53
N ILE A 87 28.94 2.46 2.96
CA ILE A 87 28.86 1.38 3.95
C ILE A 87 29.34 0.10 3.27
N THR A 88 30.46 -0.42 3.76
CA THR A 88 31.10 -1.63 3.21
C THR A 88 31.14 -2.77 4.21
N ARG A 89 31.21 -4.00 3.68
CA ARG A 89 31.54 -5.21 4.45
C ARG A 89 32.60 -5.98 3.70
N LYS A 90 33.74 -6.23 4.37
CA LYS A 90 34.91 -6.88 3.75
C LYS A 90 35.38 -6.15 2.46
N GLY A 91 35.27 -4.82 2.42
CA GLY A 91 35.69 -4.01 1.28
C GLY A 91 34.67 -3.90 0.13
N HIS A 92 33.48 -4.48 0.26
CA HIS A 92 32.41 -4.45 -0.75
C HIS A 92 31.24 -3.60 -0.27
N HIS A 93 30.63 -2.80 -1.16
CA HIS A 93 29.47 -1.97 -0.80
C HIS A 93 28.25 -2.84 -0.49
N LEU A 94 27.55 -2.52 0.61
CA LEU A 94 26.36 -3.30 1.02
C LEU A 94 25.06 -2.90 0.33
N LEU A 95 24.99 -1.65 -0.15
CA LEU A 95 23.78 -1.04 -0.68
C LEU A 95 23.99 -0.75 -2.16
N GLN A 96 23.66 -1.73 -2.99
CA GLN A 96 23.83 -1.73 -4.43
C GLN A 96 22.49 -2.08 -5.10
N LEU A 97 22.11 -1.28 -6.11
CA LEU A 97 21.00 -1.61 -7.02
C LEU A 97 21.56 -2.17 -8.31
N GLU A 98 21.14 -3.38 -8.62
CA GLU A 98 21.54 -4.06 -9.84
C GLU A 98 20.35 -4.60 -10.62
N THR A 99 19.38 -5.19 -9.94
CA THR A 99 18.14 -5.65 -10.54
C THR A 99 16.97 -5.14 -9.74
N VAL A 100 15.85 -4.90 -10.39
CA VAL A 100 14.57 -4.74 -9.70
C VAL A 100 13.83 -6.08 -9.69
N LEU A 101 13.33 -6.50 -8.52
CA LEU A 101 12.45 -7.66 -8.39
C LEU A 101 11.12 -7.23 -7.79
N PHE A 102 10.03 -7.68 -8.41
CA PHE A 102 8.70 -7.55 -7.84
C PHE A 102 7.79 -8.72 -8.20
N THR A 103 6.72 -8.88 -7.43
CA THR A 103 5.57 -9.71 -7.78
C THR A 103 4.42 -8.81 -8.19
N LEU A 104 3.92 -8.98 -9.41
CA LEU A 104 2.69 -8.32 -9.85
C LEU A 104 1.48 -9.15 -9.42
N TYR A 105 0.48 -8.53 -8.81
CA TYR A 105 -0.85 -9.09 -8.58
C TYR A 105 -1.85 -8.29 -9.41
N TYR A 106 -2.80 -8.96 -10.07
CA TYR A 106 -3.70 -8.27 -11.01
C TYR A 106 -5.05 -9.00 -11.16
N PRO A 107 -6.09 -8.30 -11.65
CA PRO A 107 -7.38 -8.91 -11.95
C PRO A 107 -7.21 -9.94 -13.07
N ALA A 108 -7.62 -11.18 -12.81
CA ALA A 108 -7.49 -12.28 -13.76
C ALA A 108 -8.72 -12.40 -14.66
N ALA A 109 -8.50 -12.82 -15.91
CA ALA A 109 -9.55 -13.22 -16.82
C ALA A 109 -10.41 -14.37 -16.25
N LEU A 110 -11.63 -14.47 -16.77
CA LEU A 110 -12.54 -15.57 -16.42
C LEU A 110 -11.93 -16.92 -16.80
N GLY A 111 -12.23 -17.94 -16.00
CA GLY A 111 -11.67 -19.28 -16.20
C GLY A 111 -10.24 -19.46 -15.70
N ALA A 112 -9.61 -18.44 -15.09
CA ALA A 112 -8.32 -18.62 -14.42
C ALA A 112 -8.39 -19.76 -13.39
N GLY A 113 -7.48 -20.73 -13.52
CA GLY A 113 -7.47 -21.95 -12.71
C GLY A 113 -8.25 -23.13 -13.29
N ALA A 114 -8.99 -22.96 -14.39
CA ALA A 114 -9.69 -24.02 -15.10
C ALA A 114 -8.96 -24.44 -16.39
N GLY A 115 -9.12 -25.69 -16.80
CA GLY A 115 -8.47 -26.21 -18.01
C GLY A 115 -6.93 -26.22 -17.93
N LYS A 116 -6.27 -26.04 -19.08
CA LYS A 116 -4.81 -25.92 -19.17
C LYS A 116 -4.37 -24.54 -18.69
N ASP A 117 -3.18 -24.48 -18.10
CA ASP A 117 -2.56 -23.20 -17.79
C ASP A 117 -2.07 -22.48 -19.07
N PRO A 118 -1.70 -21.20 -18.99
CA PRO A 118 -1.23 -20.42 -20.13
C PRO A 118 -0.01 -21.03 -20.84
N GLY A 119 0.82 -21.79 -20.11
CA GLY A 119 1.94 -22.55 -20.66
C GLY A 119 1.57 -23.94 -21.22
N GLY A 120 0.28 -24.25 -21.40
CA GLY A 120 -0.22 -25.50 -21.98
C GLY A 120 -0.23 -26.71 -21.03
N ARG A 121 0.08 -26.53 -19.75
CA ARG A 121 0.21 -27.60 -18.75
C ARG A 121 -1.15 -27.94 -18.15
N ARG A 122 -1.38 -29.22 -17.84
CA ARG A 122 -2.65 -29.71 -17.27
C ARG A 122 -3.01 -29.03 -15.95
N ASN A 123 -2.02 -28.74 -15.11
CA ASN A 123 -2.24 -28.21 -13.77
C ASN A 123 -1.71 -26.77 -13.66
N TRP A 124 -2.63 -25.88 -13.30
CA TRP A 124 -2.33 -24.52 -12.89
C TRP A 124 -1.39 -24.49 -11.67
N SER A 125 -0.55 -23.48 -11.63
CA SER A 125 0.39 -23.28 -10.53
C SER A 125 0.24 -21.90 -9.90
N ARG A 126 0.65 -21.82 -8.64
CA ARG A 126 0.59 -20.62 -7.81
C ARG A 126 1.94 -20.47 -7.13
N GLU A 127 2.30 -19.23 -6.85
CA GLU A 127 3.52 -18.92 -6.09
C GLU A 127 3.46 -19.52 -4.68
N THR A 128 4.62 -19.76 -4.09
CA THR A 128 4.72 -20.12 -2.67
C THR A 128 4.82 -18.85 -1.84
N TRP A 129 4.17 -18.83 -0.68
CA TRP A 129 4.25 -17.68 0.25
C TRP A 129 5.67 -17.45 0.76
N LEU A 130 6.41 -18.54 1.01
CA LEU A 130 7.85 -18.50 1.23
C LEU A 130 8.55 -18.63 -0.13
N PRO A 131 9.18 -17.56 -0.66
CA PRO A 131 9.92 -17.59 -1.92
C PRO A 131 10.97 -18.69 -1.99
N ARG A 132 11.33 -19.05 -3.22
CA ARG A 132 12.44 -19.98 -3.48
C ARG A 132 13.78 -19.23 -3.40
N PRO A 133 14.86 -19.90 -2.96
CA PRO A 133 14.90 -21.21 -2.32
C PRO A 133 14.34 -21.14 -0.88
N ARG A 134 13.34 -21.97 -0.59
CA ARG A 134 12.57 -21.92 0.67
C ARG A 134 13.43 -22.12 1.91
N ALA A 135 14.38 -23.06 1.84
CA ALA A 135 15.29 -23.32 2.97
C ALA A 135 16.18 -22.11 3.24
N GLU A 136 16.72 -21.46 2.21
CA GLU A 136 17.55 -20.27 2.38
C GLU A 136 16.76 -19.09 2.93
N LEU A 137 15.54 -18.87 2.46
CA LEU A 137 14.70 -17.82 3.01
C LEU A 137 14.32 -18.10 4.47
N ALA A 138 14.06 -19.36 4.83
CA ALA A 138 13.86 -19.75 6.23
C ALA A 138 15.12 -19.49 7.08
N LYS A 139 16.33 -19.71 6.55
CA LYS A 139 17.59 -19.31 7.22
C LYS A 139 17.67 -17.80 7.41
N GLY A 140 17.27 -17.02 6.40
CA GLY A 140 17.18 -15.56 6.49
C GLY A 140 16.26 -15.10 7.63
N TYR A 141 15.06 -15.67 7.72
CA TYR A 141 14.14 -15.42 8.84
C TYR A 141 14.71 -15.88 10.19
N GLY A 142 15.40 -17.02 10.22
CA GLY A 142 16.10 -17.49 11.42
C GLY A 142 17.13 -16.46 11.88
N LYS A 143 18.01 -16.01 10.99
CA LYS A 143 19.01 -14.98 11.28
C LYS A 143 18.37 -13.67 11.73
N PHE A 144 17.33 -13.21 11.05
CA PHE A 144 16.58 -12.00 11.40
C PHE A 144 15.97 -12.10 12.81
N GLY A 145 15.35 -13.24 13.14
CA GLY A 145 14.69 -13.47 14.43
C GLY A 145 15.60 -14.03 15.54
N GLY A 146 16.90 -14.18 15.32
CA GLY A 146 17.83 -14.77 16.29
C GLY A 146 17.64 -16.27 16.55
N VAL A 147 17.00 -16.99 15.62
CA VAL A 147 16.72 -18.44 15.70
C VAL A 147 17.75 -19.23 14.86
N PRO A 148 18.36 -20.30 15.39
CA PRO A 148 19.28 -21.15 14.64
C PRO A 148 18.67 -21.71 13.34
N ALA A 149 19.47 -21.72 12.27
CA ALA A 149 19.04 -22.10 10.92
C ALA A 149 18.28 -23.44 10.85
N PRO A 150 18.73 -24.57 11.47
CA PRO A 150 17.99 -25.83 11.40
C PRO A 150 16.58 -25.74 12.01
N LEU A 151 16.43 -25.00 13.11
CA LEU A 151 15.14 -24.80 13.77
C LEU A 151 14.21 -23.93 12.92
N ALA A 152 14.74 -22.85 12.33
CA ALA A 152 13.96 -22.01 11.43
C ALA A 152 13.51 -22.79 10.19
N ILE A 153 14.39 -23.58 9.57
CA ILE A 153 14.05 -24.44 8.42
C ILE A 153 12.96 -25.45 8.80
N ALA A 154 13.09 -26.12 9.97
CA ALA A 154 12.09 -27.06 10.44
C ALA A 154 10.74 -26.38 10.69
N TYR A 155 10.74 -25.22 11.34
CA TYR A 155 9.54 -24.45 11.65
C TYR A 155 8.81 -23.99 10.38
N PHE A 156 9.51 -23.31 9.48
CA PHE A 156 8.91 -22.84 8.22
C PHE A 156 8.55 -24.01 7.31
N GLY A 157 9.36 -25.08 7.27
CA GLY A 157 9.07 -26.30 6.52
C GLY A 157 7.77 -26.98 6.97
N GLY A 158 7.59 -27.13 8.29
CA GLY A 158 6.39 -27.72 8.88
C GLY A 158 5.14 -26.85 8.73
N THR A 159 5.27 -25.53 8.85
CA THR A 159 4.10 -24.62 8.89
C THR A 159 3.70 -24.08 7.52
N THR A 160 4.61 -23.40 6.83
CA THR A 160 4.30 -22.54 5.66
C THR A 160 5.05 -22.93 4.38
N GLY A 161 5.93 -23.94 4.45
CA GLY A 161 6.78 -24.34 3.34
C GLY A 161 6.00 -24.78 2.09
N LEU A 162 4.77 -25.27 2.26
CA LEU A 162 3.86 -25.64 1.17
C LEU A 162 2.75 -24.61 0.91
N THR A 163 2.71 -23.51 1.65
CA THR A 163 1.66 -22.49 1.54
C THR A 163 1.80 -21.78 0.20
N LYS A 164 0.69 -21.71 -0.53
CA LYS A 164 0.63 -21.06 -1.83
C LYS A 164 -0.13 -19.75 -1.73
N LEU A 165 0.31 -18.76 -2.49
CA LEU A 165 -0.46 -17.55 -2.74
C LEU A 165 -1.81 -17.92 -3.36
N ARG A 166 -2.81 -17.05 -3.19
CA ARG A 166 -4.15 -17.24 -3.76
C ARG A 166 -4.30 -16.57 -5.13
N ALA A 167 -3.18 -16.43 -5.83
CA ALA A 167 -3.07 -15.88 -7.16
C ALA A 167 -2.52 -16.93 -8.15
N PHE A 168 -3.05 -16.96 -9.37
CA PHE A 168 -2.66 -17.90 -10.42
C PHE A 168 -1.52 -17.34 -11.26
N ARG A 169 -0.47 -18.14 -11.48
CA ARG A 169 0.66 -17.68 -12.30
C ARG A 169 0.23 -17.40 -13.74
N ASN A 170 0.68 -16.27 -14.28
CA ASN A 170 0.70 -15.94 -15.71
C ASN A 170 -0.67 -15.94 -16.39
N CYS A 171 -1.79 -15.91 -15.65
CA CYS A 171 -3.11 -15.88 -16.28
C CYS A 171 -3.30 -14.61 -17.12
N PRO A 172 -4.13 -14.63 -18.16
CA PRO A 172 -4.49 -13.41 -18.86
C PRO A 172 -5.12 -12.37 -17.91
N PRO A 173 -4.86 -11.07 -18.11
CA PRO A 173 -5.52 -10.02 -17.34
C PRO A 173 -7.01 -9.97 -17.67
N ALA A 174 -7.84 -9.49 -16.74
CA ALA A 174 -9.27 -9.34 -16.98
C ALA A 174 -9.54 -8.25 -18.03
N THR A 175 -10.51 -8.50 -18.91
CA THR A 175 -11.02 -7.52 -19.90
C THR A 175 -12.48 -7.12 -19.65
N HIS A 176 -13.08 -7.61 -18.55
CA HIS A 176 -14.49 -7.42 -18.26
C HIS A 176 -14.71 -6.51 -17.04
N TRP A 177 -15.77 -5.72 -17.09
CA TRP A 177 -16.30 -5.01 -15.93
C TRP A 177 -17.01 -5.97 -14.97
N PRO A 178 -16.98 -5.71 -13.64
CA PRO A 178 -17.78 -6.47 -12.70
C PRO A 178 -19.23 -5.93 -12.67
N PRO A 179 -20.22 -6.72 -12.20
CA PRO A 179 -21.59 -6.26 -12.04
C PRO A 179 -21.69 -5.05 -11.10
N GLU A 180 -22.62 -4.14 -11.39
CA GLU A 180 -22.93 -3.02 -10.50
C GLU A 180 -23.53 -3.51 -9.17
N GLY A 181 -23.38 -2.69 -8.12
CA GLY A 181 -24.00 -2.95 -6.81
C GLY A 181 -23.21 -3.87 -5.88
N ASN A 182 -21.91 -4.10 -6.14
CA ASN A 182 -21.07 -4.84 -5.18
C ASN A 182 -21.01 -4.19 -3.80
N SER A 183 -21.23 -2.87 -3.75
CA SER A 183 -21.15 -2.05 -2.54
C SER A 183 -22.08 -2.46 -1.40
N LYS A 184 -23.06 -3.34 -1.61
CA LYS A 184 -24.13 -3.63 -0.65
C LYS A 184 -24.24 -5.10 -0.20
N LYS A 185 -23.15 -5.72 0.29
CA LYS A 185 -23.12 -6.95 1.17
C LYS A 185 -22.79 -8.32 0.52
N ASN A 186 -22.36 -8.42 -0.74
CA ASN A 186 -22.29 -9.73 -1.42
C ASN A 186 -21.00 -10.02 -2.25
N GLY A 187 -19.84 -9.48 -1.89
CA GLY A 187 -18.57 -9.63 -2.64
C GLY A 187 -18.30 -11.00 -3.29
N TYR A 188 -18.36 -12.09 -2.52
CA TYR A 188 -18.09 -13.42 -3.08
C TYR A 188 -19.18 -13.94 -4.04
N LYS A 189 -20.45 -13.50 -3.92
CA LYS A 189 -21.54 -13.94 -4.82
C LYS A 189 -21.42 -13.39 -6.23
N ILE A 190 -20.67 -12.30 -6.41
CA ILE A 190 -20.44 -11.69 -7.71
C ILE A 190 -19.07 -12.02 -8.30
N LYS A 191 -18.29 -12.86 -7.61
CA LYS A 191 -16.97 -13.26 -8.06
C LYS A 191 -17.04 -13.89 -9.44
N ASN A 192 -16.17 -13.43 -10.35
CA ASN A 192 -16.07 -13.89 -11.75
C ASN A 192 -17.38 -13.76 -12.54
N LYS A 193 -18.13 -12.66 -12.35
CA LYS A 193 -19.29 -12.32 -13.18
C LYS A 193 -18.97 -11.11 -14.06
N ILE A 194 -19.62 -11.06 -15.22
CA ILE A 194 -19.52 -9.94 -16.17
C ILE A 194 -20.67 -8.96 -15.88
N GLY A 195 -20.34 -7.68 -15.77
CA GLY A 195 -21.29 -6.57 -15.77
C GLY A 195 -21.19 -5.75 -17.04
N SER A 196 -22.21 -4.91 -17.29
CA SER A 196 -22.18 -3.95 -18.39
C SER A 196 -21.13 -2.85 -18.14
N PRO A 197 -20.49 -2.30 -19.18
CA PRO A 197 -19.61 -1.14 -19.05
C PRO A 197 -20.30 0.07 -18.40
N PRO A 198 -19.56 1.03 -17.81
CA PRO A 198 -20.12 2.31 -17.36
C PRO A 198 -20.75 3.06 -18.54
N ALA A 199 -21.85 3.77 -18.29
CA ALA A 199 -22.49 4.59 -19.31
C ALA A 199 -21.51 5.64 -19.87
N GLY A 200 -21.28 5.63 -21.18
CA GLY A 200 -20.31 6.51 -21.85
C GLY A 200 -18.83 6.17 -21.58
N GLY A 201 -18.55 5.06 -20.89
CA GLY A 201 -17.20 4.55 -20.67
C GLY A 201 -16.75 3.54 -21.73
N PRO A 202 -15.46 3.14 -21.71
CA PRO A 202 -14.94 2.14 -22.64
C PRO A 202 -15.52 0.74 -22.36
N ASP A 203 -15.58 -0.08 -23.42
CA ASP A 203 -16.07 -1.47 -23.34
C ASP A 203 -15.28 -2.32 -22.34
N GLU A 204 -13.98 -2.06 -22.21
CA GLU A 204 -13.08 -2.77 -21.28
C GLU A 204 -12.50 -1.83 -20.21
N PRO A 205 -12.33 -2.29 -18.96
CA PRO A 205 -11.75 -1.48 -17.89
C PRO A 205 -10.23 -1.36 -17.99
N THR A 206 -9.71 -0.13 -17.84
CA THR A 206 -8.28 0.09 -17.54
C THR A 206 -8.08 0.16 -16.04
N PHE A 207 -7.13 -0.61 -15.52
CA PHE A 207 -6.98 -0.78 -14.07
C PHE A 207 -6.03 0.28 -13.45
N PRO A 208 -6.33 0.80 -12.26
CA PRO A 208 -5.38 1.61 -11.49
C PRO A 208 -4.14 0.79 -11.08
N LEU A 209 -2.99 1.45 -11.05
CA LEU A 209 -1.73 0.89 -10.60
C LEU A 209 -1.43 1.30 -9.15
N LEU A 210 -0.97 0.34 -8.35
CA LEU A 210 -0.47 0.54 -7.00
C LEU A 210 0.91 -0.11 -6.84
N LEU A 211 1.91 0.64 -6.40
CA LEU A 211 3.21 0.10 -6.02
C LEU A 211 3.25 -0.07 -4.50
N PHE A 212 3.69 -1.24 -4.04
CA PHE A 212 3.70 -1.63 -2.63
C PHE A 212 5.13 -1.86 -2.12
N SER A 213 5.50 -1.16 -1.04
CA SER A 213 6.79 -1.30 -0.35
C SER A 213 6.65 -2.03 0.99
N HIS A 214 7.44 -3.10 1.19
CA HIS A 214 7.40 -3.87 2.43
C HIS A 214 8.19 -3.23 3.57
N GLY A 215 7.79 -3.52 4.82
CA GLY A 215 8.54 -3.16 6.03
C GLY A 215 9.81 -4.00 6.25
N LEU A 216 10.56 -3.68 7.31
CA LEU A 216 11.71 -4.46 7.79
C LEU A 216 11.31 -5.91 8.10
N GLY A 217 12.14 -6.87 7.70
CA GLY A 217 11.84 -8.31 7.81
C GLY A 217 10.68 -8.78 6.91
N GLY A 218 10.07 -7.87 6.14
CA GLY A 218 9.08 -8.17 5.11
C GLY A 218 9.71 -8.67 3.81
N THR A 219 8.85 -9.15 2.92
CA THR A 219 9.20 -9.52 1.55
C THR A 219 8.06 -9.17 0.60
N ARG A 220 8.27 -9.22 -0.72
CA ARG A 220 7.23 -9.05 -1.76
C ARG A 220 6.04 -10.01 -1.63
N THR A 221 6.21 -11.13 -0.92
CA THR A 221 5.16 -12.14 -0.70
C THR A 221 4.57 -12.12 0.70
N ALA A 222 5.15 -11.37 1.65
CA ALA A 222 4.67 -11.29 3.04
C ALA A 222 3.40 -10.44 3.21
N TYR A 223 2.95 -9.78 2.14
CA TYR A 223 1.76 -8.92 2.09
C TYR A 223 0.77 -9.39 1.00
N SER A 224 0.85 -10.66 0.61
CA SER A 224 0.10 -11.21 -0.52
C SER A 224 -1.42 -11.23 -0.28
N THR A 225 -1.88 -11.25 0.98
CA THR A 225 -3.30 -11.08 1.29
C THR A 225 -3.74 -9.67 0.96
N MET A 226 -3.02 -8.64 1.42
CA MET A 226 -3.36 -7.24 1.16
C MET A 226 -3.23 -6.90 -0.33
N CYS A 227 -2.11 -7.23 -0.98
CA CYS A 227 -1.87 -6.97 -2.39
C CYS A 227 -2.90 -7.70 -3.28
N GLY A 228 -3.23 -8.95 -2.93
CA GLY A 228 -4.24 -9.72 -3.66
C GLY A 228 -5.67 -9.25 -3.41
N GLU A 229 -6.00 -8.68 -2.24
CA GLU A 229 -7.29 -8.03 -2.04
C GLU A 229 -7.42 -6.83 -2.98
N PHE A 230 -6.46 -5.90 -3.01
CA PHE A 230 -6.47 -4.78 -3.97
C PHE A 230 -6.63 -5.28 -5.42
N ALA A 231 -5.88 -6.31 -5.81
CA ALA A 231 -6.02 -6.89 -7.13
C ALA A 231 -7.42 -7.48 -7.39
N SER A 232 -8.04 -8.11 -6.39
CA SER A 232 -9.41 -8.60 -6.51
C SER A 232 -10.46 -7.49 -6.62
N TYR A 233 -10.14 -6.26 -6.18
CA TYR A 233 -10.95 -5.05 -6.32
C TYR A 233 -10.63 -4.24 -7.59
N GLY A 234 -9.79 -4.76 -8.49
CA GLY A 234 -9.53 -4.14 -9.79
C GLY A 234 -8.24 -3.34 -9.87
N PHE A 235 -7.24 -3.60 -9.03
CA PHE A 235 -5.93 -2.92 -9.12
C PHE A 235 -4.87 -3.83 -9.74
N VAL A 236 -3.96 -3.26 -10.52
CA VAL A 236 -2.65 -3.88 -10.76
C VAL A 236 -1.74 -3.46 -9.59
N VAL A 237 -1.21 -4.42 -8.85
CA VAL A 237 -0.39 -4.19 -7.66
C VAL A 237 1.00 -4.73 -7.86
N CYS A 238 2.01 -3.86 -7.83
CA CYS A 238 3.42 -4.20 -7.91
C CYS A 238 4.03 -4.24 -6.50
N ALA A 239 4.22 -5.44 -5.95
CA ALA A 239 4.89 -5.61 -4.66
C ALA A 239 6.40 -5.78 -4.88
N VAL A 240 7.18 -4.75 -4.53
CA VAL A 240 8.63 -4.72 -4.74
C VAL A 240 9.34 -5.50 -3.63
N GLU A 241 10.39 -6.25 -4.00
CA GLU A 241 11.33 -6.87 -3.06
C GLU A 241 12.58 -6.01 -2.98
N HIS A 242 12.79 -5.37 -1.83
CA HIS A 242 13.92 -4.47 -1.65
C HIS A 242 15.25 -5.24 -1.43
N ARG A 243 16.33 -4.77 -2.08
CA ARG A 243 17.71 -5.32 -2.00
C ARG A 243 18.63 -4.51 -1.10
N ASP A 244 18.04 -3.68 -0.25
CA ASP A 244 18.71 -2.75 0.66
C ASP A 244 19.17 -3.41 1.99
N GLY A 245 19.03 -4.73 2.13
CA GLY A 245 19.32 -5.44 3.37
C GLY A 245 18.33 -5.17 4.50
N SER A 246 17.12 -4.70 4.18
CA SER A 246 16.01 -4.55 5.15
C SER A 246 15.12 -5.79 5.25
N GLY A 247 15.13 -6.66 4.24
CA GLY A 247 14.43 -7.95 4.22
C GLY A 247 15.20 -9.04 4.98
N PRO A 248 14.56 -10.20 5.26
CA PRO A 248 15.18 -11.29 5.99
C PRO A 248 16.31 -11.96 5.18
N ARG A 249 16.06 -12.17 3.89
CA ARG A 249 17.03 -12.59 2.87
C ARG A 249 16.42 -12.41 1.49
N THR A 250 17.25 -12.03 0.53
CA THR A 250 16.88 -11.97 -0.88
C THR A 250 18.12 -12.24 -1.76
N PHE A 251 17.91 -12.37 -3.06
CA PHE A 251 18.96 -12.74 -4.02
C PHE A 251 18.95 -11.80 -5.22
N VAL A 252 20.13 -11.44 -5.71
CA VAL A 252 20.30 -10.69 -6.96
C VAL A 252 20.85 -11.66 -8.01
N ASN A 253 20.08 -11.89 -9.07
CA ASN A 253 20.54 -12.68 -10.21
C ASN A 253 21.23 -11.77 -11.24
N HIS A 254 22.16 -12.33 -12.00
CA HIS A 254 22.87 -11.61 -13.06
C HIS A 254 22.67 -12.29 -14.40
N ALA A 255 22.62 -11.50 -15.48
CA ALA A 255 22.66 -12.10 -16.80
C ALA A 255 23.98 -12.85 -16.98
N LYS A 256 23.95 -13.97 -17.72
CA LYS A 256 25.15 -14.77 -17.94
C LYS A 256 26.21 -14.02 -18.76
N GLU A 257 25.75 -13.23 -19.72
CA GLU A 257 26.58 -12.46 -20.66
C GLU A 257 25.83 -11.18 -21.04
N GLY A 258 26.56 -10.14 -21.48
CA GLY A 258 25.99 -8.91 -22.02
C GLY A 258 25.35 -7.99 -20.97
N GLU A 259 24.29 -7.29 -21.37
CA GLU A 259 23.56 -6.32 -20.53
C GLU A 259 23.09 -6.97 -19.23
N GLY A 260 23.51 -6.40 -18.09
CA GLY A 260 23.10 -6.87 -16.77
C GLY A 260 23.91 -8.05 -16.23
N SER A 261 25.00 -8.44 -16.90
CA SER A 261 25.99 -9.39 -16.37
C SER A 261 26.94 -8.74 -15.38
N MET A 262 27.52 -9.52 -14.45
CA MET A 262 28.46 -9.00 -13.45
C MET A 262 29.65 -8.26 -14.10
N GLU A 263 30.24 -8.83 -15.15
CA GLU A 263 31.39 -8.25 -15.85
C GLU A 263 31.06 -6.88 -16.44
N GLU A 264 29.91 -6.76 -17.09
CA GLU A 264 29.45 -5.53 -17.73
C GLU A 264 29.20 -4.41 -16.71
N ARG A 265 28.61 -4.75 -15.56
CA ARG A 265 28.31 -3.82 -14.47
C ARG A 265 29.56 -3.35 -13.73
N GLU A 266 30.49 -4.27 -13.45
CA GLU A 266 31.77 -3.93 -12.82
C GLU A 266 32.63 -3.05 -13.73
N LYS A 267 32.64 -3.31 -15.04
CA LYS A 267 33.36 -2.48 -16.01
C LYS A 267 32.85 -1.04 -16.06
N LYS A 268 31.56 -0.83 -15.78
CA LYS A 268 30.97 0.51 -15.63
C LYS A 268 31.36 1.19 -14.30
N GLY A 269 31.98 0.47 -13.36
CA GLY A 269 32.48 1.00 -12.10
C GLY A 269 31.40 1.39 -11.09
N LYS A 270 30.15 0.94 -11.29
CA LYS A 270 29.00 1.38 -10.49
C LYS A 270 28.65 0.45 -9.33
N VAL A 271 29.16 -0.78 -9.35
CA VAL A 271 28.92 -1.87 -8.39
C VAL A 271 30.15 -2.76 -8.31
N ASP A 272 30.25 -3.55 -7.24
CA ASP A 272 31.37 -4.46 -6.99
C ASP A 272 30.87 -5.81 -6.45
N HIS A 273 31.55 -6.90 -6.83
CA HIS A 273 31.22 -8.24 -6.35
C HIS A 273 32.43 -8.92 -5.71
N SER A 274 32.17 -9.66 -4.65
CA SER A 274 33.14 -10.53 -4.00
C SER A 274 33.46 -11.76 -4.86
N GLY A 275 34.60 -12.40 -4.59
CA GLY A 275 34.96 -13.64 -5.27
C GLY A 275 33.97 -14.80 -5.03
N GLU A 276 33.19 -14.76 -3.94
CA GLU A 276 32.14 -15.75 -3.68
C GLU A 276 30.91 -15.53 -4.57
N GLU A 277 30.48 -14.28 -4.71
CA GLU A 277 29.38 -13.87 -5.60
C GLU A 277 29.69 -14.23 -7.05
N LYS A 278 30.90 -13.93 -7.53
CA LYS A 278 31.36 -14.31 -8.87
C LYS A 278 31.32 -15.81 -9.13
N ARG A 279 31.68 -16.63 -8.13
CA ARG A 279 31.62 -18.10 -8.26
C ARG A 279 30.19 -18.62 -8.26
N ASN A 280 29.30 -17.99 -7.50
CA ASN A 280 27.90 -18.39 -7.39
C ASN A 280 27.06 -17.93 -8.59
N GLY A 281 27.43 -16.80 -9.23
CA GLY A 281 26.67 -16.15 -10.29
C GLY A 281 25.43 -15.39 -9.79
N TYR A 282 25.34 -15.17 -8.47
CA TYR A 282 24.28 -14.42 -7.81
C TYR A 282 24.74 -13.93 -6.44
N ASP A 283 24.06 -12.92 -5.91
CA ASP A 283 24.37 -12.34 -4.61
C ASP A 283 23.34 -12.73 -3.57
N ILE A 284 23.77 -12.80 -2.31
CA ILE A 284 22.91 -13.11 -1.16
C ILE A 284 22.86 -11.88 -0.26
N ILE A 285 21.71 -11.22 -0.24
CA ILE A 285 21.49 -10.04 0.59
C ILE A 285 20.69 -10.48 1.83
N ASP A 286 21.34 -10.45 2.99
CA ASP A 286 20.71 -10.70 4.29
C ASP A 286 20.29 -9.39 4.96
N TYR A 287 19.44 -9.51 5.99
CA TYR A 287 19.21 -8.40 6.91
C TYR A 287 20.53 -7.84 7.46
N ILE A 288 20.71 -6.53 7.35
CA ILE A 288 21.89 -5.82 7.84
C ILE A 288 21.68 -5.48 9.31
N PHE A 289 22.52 -6.08 10.16
CA PHE A 289 22.67 -5.69 11.55
C PHE A 289 23.87 -4.76 11.69
N LEU A 290 23.68 -3.61 12.32
CA LEU A 290 24.78 -2.71 12.64
C LEU A 290 25.65 -3.33 13.72
N LYS A 291 26.97 -3.30 13.50
CA LYS A 291 27.96 -3.91 14.39
C LYS A 291 27.84 -3.39 15.83
N ASP A 292 27.70 -2.07 15.99
CA ASP A 292 27.72 -1.40 17.29
C ASP A 292 26.31 -0.98 17.77
N ASN A 293 25.28 -1.25 16.97
CA ASN A 293 23.88 -0.95 17.28
C ASN A 293 22.90 -1.99 16.68
N PRO A 294 23.01 -3.28 17.02
CA PRO A 294 22.23 -4.33 16.37
C PRO A 294 20.72 -4.26 16.64
N MET A 295 20.29 -3.45 17.61
CA MET A 295 18.90 -3.22 18.01
C MET A 295 18.43 -1.80 17.66
N ASP A 296 19.01 -1.16 16.64
CA ASP A 296 18.69 0.22 16.20
C ASP A 296 17.21 0.46 15.92
N THR A 297 16.45 -0.59 15.60
CA THR A 297 15.01 -0.53 15.33
C THR A 297 14.12 -0.67 16.57
N SER A 298 14.68 -0.96 17.75
CA SER A 298 13.88 -1.14 18.97
C SER A 298 13.38 0.21 19.51
N PRO A 299 12.08 0.34 19.87
CA PRO A 299 11.54 1.54 20.49
C PRO A 299 12.26 1.97 21.78
N THR A 300 12.87 0.99 22.48
CA THR A 300 13.56 1.18 23.76
C THR A 300 15.07 1.36 23.63
N ASN A 301 15.61 1.40 22.40
CA ASN A 301 17.05 1.51 22.20
C ASN A 301 17.56 2.92 22.50
N GLU A 302 18.47 3.04 23.46
CA GLU A 302 19.06 4.33 23.88
C GLU A 302 19.92 4.98 22.79
N LYS A 303 20.55 4.18 21.92
CA LYS A 303 21.36 4.68 20.79
C LYS A 303 20.52 5.22 19.64
N GLY A 304 19.22 4.98 19.65
CA GLY A 304 18.31 5.37 18.57
C GLY A 304 18.57 4.64 17.26
N VAL A 305 17.92 5.16 16.22
CA VAL A 305 18.01 4.64 14.85
C VAL A 305 19.27 5.17 14.18
N ASP A 306 19.95 4.31 13.41
CA ASP A 306 21.08 4.73 12.60
C ASP A 306 20.60 5.46 11.35
N SER A 307 20.76 6.78 11.34
CA SER A 307 20.28 7.60 10.23
C SER A 307 21.02 7.33 8.92
N GLU A 308 22.32 7.02 8.97
CA GLU A 308 23.11 6.81 7.76
C GLU A 308 22.63 5.56 7.01
N LEU A 309 22.55 4.43 7.70
CA LEU A 309 22.06 3.18 7.12
C LEU A 309 20.60 3.33 6.66
N ARG A 310 19.70 3.81 7.52
CA ARG A 310 18.27 3.83 7.18
C ARG A 310 17.94 4.82 6.06
N MET A 311 18.66 5.93 5.95
CA MET A 311 18.51 6.82 4.80
C MET A 311 19.03 6.20 3.50
N ALA A 312 20.21 5.58 3.52
CA ALA A 312 20.75 4.95 2.33
C ALA A 312 19.85 3.80 1.86
N GLN A 313 19.25 3.08 2.80
CA GLN A 313 18.21 2.09 2.51
C GLN A 313 16.97 2.72 1.86
N ILE A 314 16.44 3.82 2.41
CA ILE A 314 15.31 4.53 1.79
C ILE A 314 15.67 4.99 0.37
N GLU A 315 16.83 5.59 0.15
CA GLU A 315 17.22 6.06 -1.18
C GLU A 315 17.32 4.90 -2.19
N GLN A 316 17.89 3.76 -1.77
CA GLN A 316 17.89 2.56 -2.60
C GLN A 316 16.46 2.08 -2.89
N ARG A 317 15.57 2.09 -1.89
CA ARG A 317 14.16 1.70 -2.06
C ARG A 317 13.42 2.63 -3.01
N LEU A 318 13.69 3.95 -2.99
CA LEU A 318 13.13 4.90 -3.96
C LEU A 318 13.59 4.56 -5.38
N ALA A 319 14.87 4.27 -5.57
CA ALA A 319 15.40 3.84 -6.86
C ALA A 319 14.79 2.52 -7.34
N GLU A 320 14.53 1.57 -6.45
CA GLU A 320 13.85 0.32 -6.78
C GLU A 320 12.38 0.54 -7.19
N LEU A 321 11.69 1.52 -6.62
CA LEU A 321 10.34 1.92 -7.05
C LEU A 321 10.36 2.57 -8.44
N GLU A 322 11.34 3.42 -8.74
CA GLU A 322 11.55 4.04 -10.05
C GLU A 322 11.81 2.97 -11.13
N GLU A 323 12.72 2.02 -10.86
CA GLU A 323 12.99 0.89 -11.77
C GLU A 323 11.77 -0.03 -11.94
N ALA A 324 11.00 -0.28 -10.88
CA ALA A 324 9.77 -1.07 -11.00
C ALA A 324 8.73 -0.37 -11.88
N HIS A 325 8.55 0.94 -11.69
CA HIS A 325 7.66 1.76 -12.53
C HIS A 325 8.12 1.77 -13.99
N TYR A 326 9.42 1.90 -14.25
CA TYR A 326 10.00 1.79 -15.59
C TYR A 326 9.56 0.49 -16.28
N VAL A 327 9.73 -0.66 -15.63
CA VAL A 327 9.36 -1.97 -16.20
C VAL A 327 7.87 -2.09 -16.44
N LEU A 328 7.04 -1.54 -15.56
CA LEU A 328 5.59 -1.55 -15.72
C LEU A 328 5.14 -0.69 -16.91
N ARG A 329 5.81 0.43 -17.15
CA ARG A 329 5.61 1.26 -18.34
C ARG A 329 5.99 0.51 -19.62
N GLU A 330 7.13 -0.20 -19.64
CA GLU A 330 7.49 -1.05 -20.78
C GLU A 330 6.38 -2.06 -21.11
N ILE A 331 5.83 -2.74 -20.10
CA ILE A 331 4.72 -3.69 -20.27
C ILE A 331 3.48 -3.00 -20.85
N CYS A 332 3.09 -1.85 -20.28
CA CYS A 332 1.89 -1.12 -20.70
C CYS A 332 2.02 -0.56 -22.13
N GLU A 333 3.23 -0.19 -22.56
CA GLU A 333 3.52 0.28 -23.92
C GLU A 333 3.62 -0.86 -24.95
N GLY A 334 3.47 -2.12 -24.52
CA GLY A 334 3.49 -3.30 -25.38
C GLY A 334 4.87 -3.93 -25.57
N ARG A 335 5.86 -3.59 -24.74
CA ARG A 335 7.22 -4.18 -24.73
C ARG A 335 7.37 -5.33 -23.73
N GLY A 336 6.27 -6.00 -23.37
CA GLY A 336 6.25 -7.13 -22.43
C GLY A 336 7.15 -8.30 -22.85
N GLU A 337 7.30 -8.57 -24.15
CA GLU A 337 8.22 -9.59 -24.67
C GLU A 337 9.68 -9.32 -24.34
N GLU A 338 10.09 -8.04 -24.38
CA GLU A 338 11.46 -7.65 -24.03
C GLU A 338 11.70 -7.85 -22.53
N VAL A 339 10.74 -7.44 -21.69
CA VAL A 339 10.76 -7.69 -20.25
C VAL A 339 10.86 -9.19 -19.97
N SER A 340 10.09 -10.01 -20.70
CA SER A 340 10.13 -11.47 -20.59
C SER A 340 11.50 -12.05 -20.94
N ARG A 341 12.13 -11.56 -22.02
CA ARG A 341 13.49 -11.96 -22.45
C ARG A 341 14.54 -11.61 -21.40
N LYS A 342 14.43 -10.44 -20.77
CA LYS A 342 15.33 -9.95 -19.72
C LYS A 342 15.08 -10.58 -18.35
N ASN A 343 13.97 -11.30 -18.17
CA ASN A 343 13.56 -11.80 -16.86
C ASN A 343 14.52 -12.87 -16.30
N LEU A 344 15.00 -12.65 -15.09
CA LEU A 344 15.89 -13.54 -14.33
C LEU A 344 15.13 -14.43 -13.34
N ARG A 345 13.79 -14.37 -13.27
CA ARG A 345 12.95 -15.29 -12.46
C ARG A 345 12.52 -16.56 -13.20
N GLN A 346 13.44 -17.17 -13.95
CA GLN A 346 13.21 -18.37 -14.77
C GLN A 346 14.13 -19.55 -14.41
N LYS A 347 13.95 -20.70 -15.09
CA LYS A 347 14.77 -21.90 -14.87
C LYS A 347 16.25 -21.58 -15.13
N GLY A 348 17.11 -21.91 -14.16
CA GLY A 348 18.55 -21.67 -14.23
C GLY A 348 19.05 -20.54 -13.33
N TYR A 349 18.14 -19.71 -12.81
CA TYR A 349 18.45 -18.63 -11.87
C TYR A 349 17.96 -18.94 -10.46
N ILE A 350 18.65 -18.41 -9.44
CA ILE A 350 18.28 -18.70 -8.06
C ILE A 350 16.92 -18.10 -7.73
N GLY A 351 16.07 -18.90 -7.10
CA GLY A 351 14.68 -18.54 -6.81
C GLY A 351 13.76 -18.46 -8.03
N GLY A 352 14.27 -18.71 -9.23
CA GLY A 352 13.46 -18.83 -10.45
C GLY A 352 12.56 -20.06 -10.43
N SER A 353 11.52 -20.03 -11.27
CA SER A 353 10.61 -21.17 -11.44
C SER A 353 10.70 -21.74 -12.85
N SER A 354 10.34 -23.03 -13.01
CA SER A 354 10.17 -23.63 -14.33
C SER A 354 8.96 -23.09 -15.10
N ARG A 355 8.16 -22.20 -14.49
CA ARG A 355 7.04 -21.51 -15.16
C ARG A 355 7.51 -20.20 -15.77
N GLY A 356 8.47 -19.50 -15.14
CA GLY A 356 8.92 -18.18 -15.57
C GLY A 356 7.74 -17.28 -15.96
N LEU A 357 7.88 -16.58 -17.08
CA LEU A 357 6.82 -15.83 -17.75
C LEU A 357 6.27 -16.57 -19.00
N ILE A 358 6.44 -17.90 -19.04
CA ILE A 358 6.05 -18.71 -20.19
C ILE A 358 4.51 -18.71 -20.33
N GLY A 359 4.05 -18.51 -21.56
CA GLY A 359 2.63 -18.58 -21.94
C GLY A 359 1.84 -17.30 -21.69
N ILE A 360 2.48 -16.22 -21.26
CA ILE A 360 1.82 -14.91 -21.18
C ILE A 360 1.61 -14.38 -22.59
N ASP A 361 0.40 -13.94 -22.91
CA ASP A 361 0.11 -13.13 -24.08
C ASP A 361 0.29 -11.65 -23.70
N TRP A 362 1.42 -11.06 -24.05
CA TRP A 362 1.74 -9.68 -23.69
C TRP A 362 0.98 -8.64 -24.51
N ASN A 363 0.37 -9.02 -25.64
CA ASN A 363 -0.50 -8.08 -26.36
C ASN A 363 -1.72 -7.70 -25.51
N ALA A 364 -2.24 -8.64 -24.71
CA ALA A 364 -3.33 -8.40 -23.77
C ALA A 364 -2.98 -7.44 -22.61
N TRP A 365 -1.69 -7.12 -22.43
CA TRP A 365 -1.20 -6.19 -21.40
C TRP A 365 -1.04 -4.76 -21.88
N LYS A 366 -0.99 -4.54 -23.20
CA LYS A 366 -0.84 -3.21 -23.79
C LYS A 366 -2.01 -2.31 -23.36
N GLY A 367 -1.71 -1.17 -22.75
CA GLY A 367 -2.71 -0.22 -22.26
C GLY A 367 -3.63 -0.74 -21.16
N ARG A 368 -3.28 -1.86 -20.49
CA ARG A 368 -4.23 -2.53 -19.58
C ARG A 368 -4.38 -1.86 -18.22
N PHE A 369 -3.40 -1.07 -17.81
CA PHE A 369 -3.39 -0.35 -16.54
C PHE A 369 -2.71 1.02 -16.66
N HIS A 370 -3.03 1.94 -15.76
CA HIS A 370 -2.50 3.30 -15.78
C HIS A 370 -1.07 3.35 -15.25
N VAL A 371 -0.13 3.82 -16.07
CA VAL A 371 1.28 4.05 -15.67
C VAL A 371 1.58 5.53 -15.46
N ASP A 372 0.80 6.42 -16.09
CA ASP A 372 0.96 7.87 -15.97
C ASP A 372 0.38 8.42 -14.66
N LYS A 373 -0.44 7.62 -13.97
CA LYS A 373 -0.94 7.91 -12.63
C LYS A 373 -1.02 6.65 -11.80
N TYR A 374 -0.32 6.64 -10.66
CA TYR A 374 -0.31 5.50 -9.77
C TYR A 374 -0.30 5.89 -8.30
N THR A 375 -0.72 4.96 -7.46
CA THR A 375 -0.74 5.10 -6.01
C THR A 375 0.48 4.42 -5.40
N LEU A 376 1.07 5.04 -4.38
CA LEU A 376 2.09 4.41 -3.56
C LEU A 376 1.47 3.90 -2.26
N ALA A 377 1.84 2.70 -1.84
CA ALA A 377 1.47 2.18 -0.54
C ALA A 377 2.64 1.45 0.12
N GLY A 378 2.69 1.46 1.44
CA GLY A 378 3.74 0.72 2.14
C GLY A 378 3.43 0.48 3.60
N HIS A 379 4.10 -0.51 4.18
CA HIS A 379 3.95 -0.85 5.60
C HIS A 379 5.25 -0.60 6.37
N SER A 380 5.16 -0.02 7.57
CA SER A 380 6.29 0.18 8.48
C SER A 380 7.44 0.95 7.81
N PHE A 381 8.61 0.33 7.60
CA PHE A 381 9.70 0.98 6.88
C PHE A 381 9.37 1.29 5.41
N GLY A 382 8.50 0.48 4.80
CA GLY A 382 7.95 0.78 3.48
C GLY A 382 7.00 1.98 3.48
N ALA A 383 6.29 2.23 4.58
CA ALA A 383 5.52 3.46 4.73
C ALA A 383 6.42 4.71 4.85
N ALA A 384 7.56 4.61 5.56
CA ALA A 384 8.57 5.67 5.57
C ALA A 384 9.13 5.93 4.15
N THR A 385 9.34 4.86 3.37
CA THR A 385 9.72 4.98 1.95
C THR A 385 8.67 5.75 1.15
N ILE A 386 7.38 5.49 1.37
CA ILE A 386 6.30 6.20 0.67
C ILE A 386 6.29 7.68 1.05
N VAL A 387 6.45 8.03 2.32
CA VAL A 387 6.54 9.44 2.75
C VAL A 387 7.66 10.17 2.02
N GLU A 388 8.85 9.57 1.97
CA GLU A 388 9.98 10.17 1.27
C GLU A 388 9.73 10.25 -0.24
N ALA A 389 9.08 9.25 -0.85
CA ALA A 389 8.66 9.35 -2.25
C ALA A 389 7.69 10.51 -2.50
N LEU A 390 6.71 10.74 -1.61
CA LEU A 390 5.74 11.83 -1.72
C LEU A 390 6.38 13.22 -1.55
N ARG A 391 7.49 13.32 -0.82
CA ARG A 391 8.29 14.55 -0.70
C ARG A 391 9.22 14.79 -1.89
N ASN A 392 9.56 13.76 -2.66
CA ASN A 392 10.39 13.88 -3.87
C ASN A 392 9.51 13.97 -5.14
N THR A 393 8.73 15.05 -5.25
CA THR A 393 7.75 15.23 -6.34
C THR A 393 8.38 15.35 -7.73
N ASP A 394 9.65 15.75 -7.81
CA ASP A 394 10.48 15.80 -9.01
C ASP A 394 10.80 14.40 -9.56
N ARG A 395 11.01 13.42 -8.67
CA ARG A 395 11.26 12.01 -9.02
C ARG A 395 9.96 11.24 -9.24
N PHE A 396 8.94 11.52 -8.45
CA PHE A 396 7.68 10.76 -8.40
C PHE A 396 6.49 11.53 -9.01
N LYS A 397 6.69 12.15 -10.18
CA LYS A 397 5.72 13.04 -10.86
C LYS A 397 4.35 12.40 -11.16
N ASN A 398 4.34 11.10 -11.38
CA ASN A 398 3.15 10.33 -11.74
C ASN A 398 2.42 9.75 -10.52
N VAL A 399 2.85 10.07 -9.29
CA VAL A 399 2.15 9.64 -8.07
C VAL A 399 0.95 10.54 -7.82
N GLN A 400 -0.21 9.94 -7.54
CA GLN A 400 -1.46 10.68 -7.27
C GLN A 400 -1.91 10.65 -5.81
N ALA A 401 -1.45 9.67 -5.03
CA ALA A 401 -1.81 9.50 -3.61
C ALA A 401 -0.87 8.51 -2.91
N GLY A 402 -0.76 8.64 -1.58
CA GLY A 402 -0.01 7.74 -0.73
C GLY A 402 -0.85 7.06 0.36
N ILE A 403 -0.54 5.80 0.66
CA ILE A 403 -1.14 5.03 1.76
C ILE A 403 -0.06 4.45 2.66
N ILE A 404 -0.07 4.81 3.95
CA ILE A 404 0.92 4.39 4.94
C ILE A 404 0.28 3.51 6.01
N TYR A 405 0.65 2.23 6.05
CA TYR A 405 0.20 1.27 7.07
C TYR A 405 1.22 1.21 8.20
N ASP A 406 0.81 1.50 9.43
CA ASP A 406 1.66 1.43 10.64
C ASP A 406 3.07 2.00 10.42
N ILE A 407 3.14 3.27 10.03
CA ILE A 407 4.40 3.87 9.62
C ILE A 407 5.42 3.88 10.77
N TRP A 408 6.63 3.39 10.49
CA TRP A 408 7.75 3.58 11.40
C TRP A 408 8.35 4.96 11.12
N GLY A 409 8.01 5.95 11.94
CA GLY A 409 8.37 7.35 11.74
C GLY A 409 9.80 7.71 12.12
N ALA A 410 10.51 6.83 12.83
CA ALA A 410 11.85 7.16 13.33
C ALA A 410 12.93 7.42 12.25
N PRO A 411 12.91 6.77 11.07
CA PRO A 411 13.80 7.09 9.96
C PRO A 411 13.42 8.32 9.15
N ILE A 412 12.22 8.86 9.36
CA ILE A 412 11.70 9.99 8.58
C ILE A 412 12.35 11.26 9.10
N LYS A 413 12.92 12.05 8.19
CA LYS A 413 13.48 13.34 8.55
C LYS A 413 12.38 14.38 8.74
N PRO A 414 12.59 15.39 9.60
CA PRO A 414 11.83 16.62 9.49
C PRO A 414 11.91 17.13 8.05
N PRO A 415 10.82 17.70 7.52
CA PRO A 415 10.82 18.15 6.15
C PRO A 415 11.86 19.29 6.01
N ALA A 416 12.70 19.25 4.97
CA ALA A 416 13.79 20.21 4.77
C ALA A 416 13.24 21.64 4.65
N ASP A 417 14.00 22.73 4.84
CA ASP A 417 13.44 24.09 4.63
C ASP A 417 13.03 24.39 3.16
N ASP A 418 13.14 23.40 2.28
CA ASP A 418 12.69 23.40 0.90
C ASP A 418 11.17 23.15 0.75
N PRO A 419 10.39 24.10 0.22
CA PRO A 419 8.96 23.93 -0.07
C PRO A 419 8.63 22.81 -1.07
N GLU A 420 9.54 22.48 -1.98
CA GLU A 420 9.34 21.41 -2.96
C GLU A 420 9.44 20.03 -2.29
N HIS A 421 10.21 19.95 -1.19
CA HIS A 421 10.36 18.75 -0.38
C HIS A 421 9.30 18.65 0.73
N ARG A 422 8.02 18.70 0.33
CA ARG A 422 6.84 18.58 1.20
C ARG A 422 5.84 17.59 0.62
N ILE A 423 4.95 17.07 1.47
CA ILE A 423 3.83 16.22 1.03
C ILE A 423 2.74 17.09 0.39
N HIS A 424 2.73 17.17 -0.94
CA HIS A 424 1.71 17.91 -1.73
C HIS A 424 0.54 17.05 -2.19
N LEU A 425 0.57 15.75 -1.89
CA LEU A 425 -0.38 14.76 -2.39
C LEU A 425 -1.24 14.17 -1.27
N PRO A 426 -2.45 13.68 -1.58
CA PRO A 426 -3.33 13.07 -0.58
C PRO A 426 -2.65 11.91 0.14
N LEU A 427 -2.89 11.82 1.45
CA LEU A 427 -2.25 10.83 2.32
C LEU A 427 -3.26 10.13 3.23
N LEU A 428 -3.24 8.80 3.25
CA LEU A 428 -3.98 7.99 4.21
C LEU A 428 -3.01 7.26 5.14
N GLY A 429 -3.13 7.48 6.45
CA GLY A 429 -2.50 6.67 7.49
C GLY A 429 -3.46 5.69 8.15
N ILE A 430 -3.06 4.43 8.26
CA ILE A 430 -3.79 3.39 9.00
C ILE A 430 -2.85 2.74 10.01
N ASN A 431 -3.07 3.03 11.29
CA ASN A 431 -2.32 2.49 12.40
C ASN A 431 -2.99 1.25 13.01
N SER A 432 -2.18 0.49 13.74
CA SER A 432 -2.61 -0.53 14.68
C SER A 432 -2.62 0.02 16.10
N GLU A 433 -3.52 -0.52 16.92
CA GLU A 433 -3.71 -0.03 18.29
C GLU A 433 -2.42 -0.15 19.13
N ALA A 434 -1.71 -1.28 19.04
CA ALA A 434 -0.48 -1.45 19.82
C ALA A 434 0.62 -0.45 19.42
N PHE A 435 0.72 -0.12 18.13
CA PHE A 435 1.74 0.76 17.59
C PHE A 435 1.40 2.24 17.80
N MET A 436 0.11 2.59 17.78
CA MET A 436 -0.41 3.92 18.13
C MET A 436 0.05 4.36 19.54
N TYR A 437 0.13 3.42 20.50
CA TYR A 437 0.58 3.74 21.87
C TYR A 437 2.04 4.20 21.98
N TRP A 438 2.84 4.07 20.93
CA TRP A 438 4.17 4.63 20.90
C TRP A 438 4.12 6.13 20.57
N GLN A 439 3.99 6.95 21.62
CA GLN A 439 3.72 8.38 21.49
C GLN A 439 4.66 9.11 20.52
N LYS A 440 5.97 8.92 20.64
CA LYS A 440 6.97 9.54 19.74
C LYS A 440 6.69 9.22 18.27
N ASN A 441 6.26 8.01 17.97
CA ASN A 441 5.91 7.61 16.61
C ASN A 441 4.56 8.22 16.19
N PHE A 442 3.56 8.19 17.07
CA PHE A 442 2.24 8.78 16.82
C PHE A 442 2.33 10.28 16.53
N ASP A 443 3.14 11.03 17.29
CA ASP A 443 3.41 12.46 17.08
C ASP A 443 4.04 12.70 15.71
N ALA A 444 4.98 11.84 15.30
CA ALA A 444 5.56 11.89 13.95
C ALA A 444 4.49 11.64 12.88
N VAL A 445 3.57 10.68 13.05
CA VAL A 445 2.48 10.46 12.08
C VAL A 445 1.55 11.67 11.99
N MET A 446 1.16 12.26 13.13
CA MET A 446 0.34 13.47 13.17
C MET A 446 1.04 14.64 12.47
N SER A 447 2.35 14.81 12.64
CA SER A 447 3.13 15.82 11.93
C SER A 447 3.05 15.67 10.41
N LEU A 448 3.03 14.43 9.89
CA LEU A 448 2.91 14.18 8.45
C LEU A 448 1.51 14.52 7.92
N MET A 449 0.46 14.27 8.71
CA MET A 449 -0.91 14.65 8.33
C MET A 449 -1.05 16.17 8.27
N ASN A 450 -0.46 16.87 9.25
CA ASN A 450 -0.43 18.33 9.26
C ASN A 450 0.37 18.90 8.08
N GLU A 451 1.53 18.29 7.75
CA GLU A 451 2.33 18.69 6.59
C GLU A 451 1.52 18.63 5.29
N ALA A 452 0.78 17.54 5.05
CA ALA A 452 -0.10 17.41 3.89
C ALA A 452 -1.23 18.46 3.90
N LYS A 453 -1.85 18.67 5.06
CA LYS A 453 -2.91 19.67 5.24
C LYS A 453 -2.41 21.10 4.95
N GLU A 454 -1.22 21.46 5.41
CA GLU A 454 -0.60 22.78 5.17
C GLU A 454 -0.37 23.04 3.68
N GLN A 455 -0.12 22.01 2.88
CA GLN A 455 -0.01 22.10 1.41
C GLN A 455 -1.37 22.05 0.70
N GLY A 456 -2.47 21.96 1.46
CA GLY A 456 -3.83 21.89 0.92
C GLY A 456 -4.17 20.54 0.29
N ALA A 457 -3.48 19.46 0.71
CA ALA A 457 -3.75 18.09 0.32
C ALA A 457 -4.58 17.36 1.40
N PRO A 458 -5.65 16.62 1.03
CA PRO A 458 -6.44 15.87 1.98
C PRO A 458 -5.63 14.78 2.70
N ALA A 459 -5.73 14.74 4.02
CA ALA A 459 -5.07 13.73 4.85
C ALA A 459 -6.07 13.04 5.79
N PHE A 460 -5.93 11.73 5.95
CA PHE A 460 -6.73 10.92 6.87
C PHE A 460 -5.82 10.08 7.75
N LEU A 461 -6.14 9.96 9.05
CA LEU A 461 -5.45 9.06 9.96
C LEU A 461 -6.46 8.29 10.81
N CYS A 462 -6.36 6.97 10.76
CA CYS A 462 -7.21 6.09 11.56
C CYS A 462 -6.41 4.95 12.21
N THR A 463 -6.98 4.33 13.24
CA THR A 463 -6.40 3.20 13.96
C THR A 463 -7.39 2.03 14.02
N VAL A 464 -6.96 0.84 13.60
CA VAL A 464 -7.77 -0.38 13.71
C VAL A 464 -7.70 -0.93 15.14
N ARG A 465 -8.84 -0.99 15.82
CA ARG A 465 -8.94 -1.47 17.21
C ARG A 465 -8.61 -2.95 17.30
N GLY A 466 -7.92 -3.32 18.38
CA GLY A 466 -7.51 -4.68 18.73
C GLY A 466 -6.36 -5.24 17.89
N SER A 467 -5.78 -4.42 17.01
CA SER A 467 -4.71 -4.83 16.11
C SER A 467 -3.32 -4.55 16.69
N ILE A 468 -2.35 -5.28 16.17
CA ILE A 468 -0.91 -5.16 16.45
C ILE A 468 -0.15 -4.90 15.15
N HIS A 469 1.10 -4.43 15.23
CA HIS A 469 1.93 -4.08 14.08
C HIS A 469 1.93 -5.13 12.95
N ILE A 470 2.11 -6.41 13.28
CA ILE A 470 2.15 -7.49 12.28
C ILE A 470 0.78 -7.83 11.66
N SER A 471 -0.32 -7.23 12.14
CA SER A 471 -1.68 -7.40 11.59
C SER A 471 -1.80 -6.85 10.17
N GLN A 472 -0.89 -5.97 9.79
CA GLN A 472 -0.77 -5.41 8.44
C GLN A 472 -0.17 -6.41 7.42
N SER A 473 0.28 -7.59 7.87
CA SER A 473 0.97 -8.59 7.05
C SER A 473 0.32 -9.98 7.12
N ASP A 474 0.73 -10.86 6.21
CA ASP A 474 0.28 -12.25 6.15
C ASP A 474 0.65 -13.07 7.40
N PHE A 475 1.63 -12.61 8.20
CA PHE A 475 2.03 -13.31 9.44
C PHE A 475 0.86 -13.46 10.41
N SER A 476 0.03 -12.42 10.56
CA SER A 476 -1.15 -12.46 11.43
C SER A 476 -2.19 -13.50 10.98
N VAL A 477 -2.27 -13.73 9.67
CA VAL A 477 -3.17 -14.69 9.05
C VAL A 477 -2.61 -16.11 9.17
N LEU A 478 -1.33 -16.30 8.89
CA LEU A 478 -0.68 -17.61 8.86
C LEU A 478 -0.35 -18.15 10.26
N PHE A 479 -0.05 -17.28 11.20
CA PHE A 479 0.36 -17.62 12.55
C PHE A 479 -0.59 -17.03 13.61
N ASN A 480 -1.88 -17.02 13.31
CA ASN A 480 -2.92 -16.42 14.17
C ASN A 480 -2.83 -16.86 15.65
N HIS A 481 -2.60 -18.15 15.91
CA HIS A 481 -2.45 -18.64 17.29
C HIS A 481 -1.21 -18.08 17.98
N VAL A 482 -0.08 -17.97 17.28
CA VAL A 482 1.15 -17.36 17.83
C VAL A 482 0.90 -15.86 18.10
N CYS A 483 0.28 -15.16 17.16
CA CYS A 483 0.02 -13.73 17.27
C CYS A 483 -0.99 -13.41 18.39
N SER A 484 -2.09 -14.16 18.48
CA SER A 484 -3.11 -13.97 19.52
C SER A 484 -2.61 -14.40 20.90
N PHE A 485 -1.78 -15.45 20.98
CA PHE A 485 -1.26 -15.95 22.25
C PHE A 485 -0.08 -15.12 22.79
N PHE A 486 0.94 -14.84 21.96
CA PHE A 486 2.16 -14.15 22.39
C PHE A 486 2.08 -12.64 22.26
N LEU A 487 1.44 -12.12 21.20
CA LEU A 487 1.38 -10.68 20.91
C LEU A 487 0.03 -10.05 21.31
N LYS A 488 -0.90 -10.85 21.83
CA LYS A 488 -2.18 -10.44 22.42
C LYS A 488 -3.10 -9.65 21.46
N ALA A 489 -3.00 -9.89 20.16
CA ALA A 489 -3.96 -9.36 19.18
C ALA A 489 -5.39 -9.83 19.51
N THR A 490 -6.34 -8.89 19.52
CA THR A 490 -7.75 -9.13 19.89
C THR A 490 -8.69 -9.03 18.69
N VAL A 491 -8.28 -8.32 17.63
CA VAL A 491 -8.98 -8.27 16.33
C VAL A 491 -8.80 -9.58 15.57
N HIS A 492 -9.80 -9.94 14.77
CA HIS A 492 -9.65 -11.07 13.84
C HIS A 492 -8.73 -10.67 12.67
N PRO A 493 -7.66 -11.43 12.34
CA PRO A 493 -6.67 -11.03 11.33
C PRO A 493 -7.27 -10.68 9.96
N GLN A 494 -8.21 -11.51 9.47
CA GLN A 494 -8.89 -11.23 8.19
C GLN A 494 -9.75 -9.96 8.24
N ARG A 495 -10.36 -9.64 9.40
CA ARG A 495 -11.19 -8.44 9.53
C ARG A 495 -10.30 -7.18 9.59
N ALA A 496 -9.14 -7.26 10.23
CA ALA A 496 -8.16 -6.17 10.19
C ALA A 496 -7.75 -5.83 8.75
N ILE A 497 -7.46 -6.86 7.94
CA ILE A 497 -7.19 -6.66 6.50
C ILE A 497 -8.41 -6.11 5.76
N ASP A 498 -9.62 -6.60 6.04
CA ASP A 498 -10.84 -6.05 5.42
C ASP A 498 -11.00 -4.56 5.73
N LEU A 499 -10.75 -4.12 6.97
CA LEU A 499 -10.82 -2.72 7.39
C LEU A 499 -9.76 -1.86 6.68
N ASN A 500 -8.52 -2.35 6.58
CA ASN A 500 -7.46 -1.67 5.84
C ASN A 500 -7.85 -1.45 4.37
N ILE A 501 -8.40 -2.48 3.72
CA ILE A 501 -8.82 -2.41 2.32
C ILE A 501 -10.02 -1.47 2.18
N SER A 502 -11.02 -1.53 3.06
CA SER A 502 -12.17 -0.61 3.02
C SER A 502 -11.73 0.85 3.12
N ALA A 503 -10.94 1.20 4.15
CA ALA A 503 -10.47 2.57 4.35
C ALA A 503 -9.63 3.06 3.17
N SER A 504 -8.79 2.18 2.60
CA SER A 504 -7.98 2.51 1.42
C SER A 504 -8.83 2.75 0.17
N LEU A 505 -9.85 1.92 -0.08
CA LEU A 505 -10.74 2.09 -1.24
C LEU A 505 -11.64 3.32 -1.08
N GLU A 506 -12.13 3.61 0.13
CA GLU A 506 -12.88 4.84 0.45
C GLU A 506 -12.02 6.08 0.20
N PHE A 507 -10.78 6.10 0.71
CA PHE A 507 -9.83 7.18 0.47
C PHE A 507 -9.58 7.40 -1.02
N LEU A 508 -9.21 6.34 -1.76
CA LEU A 508 -8.91 6.45 -3.18
C LEU A 508 -10.14 6.88 -3.99
N ARG A 509 -11.35 6.41 -3.66
CA ARG A 509 -12.59 6.89 -4.27
C ARG A 509 -12.73 8.41 -4.13
N ASP A 510 -12.37 8.95 -2.98
CA ASP A 510 -12.60 10.35 -2.63
C ASP A 510 -11.53 11.29 -3.20
N VAL A 511 -10.29 10.83 -3.34
CA VAL A 511 -9.16 11.67 -3.76
C VAL A 511 -8.72 11.47 -5.22
N THR A 512 -9.16 10.39 -5.88
CA THR A 512 -8.85 10.10 -7.30
C THR A 512 -10.03 10.38 -8.24
N ASP A 513 -9.76 10.43 -9.54
CA ASP A 513 -10.75 10.67 -10.60
C ASP A 513 -10.60 9.71 -11.79
N GLY A 514 -11.53 9.77 -12.74
CA GLY A 514 -11.50 9.03 -14.01
C GLY A 514 -11.80 7.53 -13.88
N ALA A 515 -11.24 6.74 -14.80
CA ALA A 515 -11.42 5.29 -14.90
C ALA A 515 -11.22 4.53 -13.59
N GLY A 516 -10.13 4.87 -12.89
CA GLY A 516 -9.71 4.22 -11.66
C GLY A 516 -10.78 4.36 -10.59
N LYS A 517 -11.42 5.54 -10.51
CA LYS A 517 -12.53 5.78 -9.61
C LYS A 517 -13.75 4.93 -9.96
N SER A 518 -14.09 4.81 -11.24
CA SER A 518 -15.26 4.02 -11.67
C SER A 518 -15.13 2.53 -11.32
N ILE A 519 -13.94 1.95 -11.47
CA ILE A 519 -13.69 0.56 -11.07
C ILE A 519 -13.71 0.40 -9.55
N ILE A 520 -13.14 1.34 -8.80
CA ILE A 520 -13.19 1.35 -7.33
C ILE A 520 -14.66 1.38 -6.86
N GLN A 521 -15.47 2.31 -7.35
CA GLN A 521 -16.88 2.45 -6.94
C GLN A 521 -17.72 1.21 -7.24
N ARG A 522 -17.46 0.54 -8.38
CA ARG A 522 -18.15 -0.71 -8.74
C ARG A 522 -17.70 -1.89 -7.88
N CYS A 523 -16.42 -1.97 -7.55
CA CYS A 523 -15.85 -3.11 -6.83
C CYS A 523 -15.98 -2.98 -5.31
N MET A 524 -15.87 -1.78 -4.73
CA MET A 524 -15.72 -1.60 -3.28
C MET A 524 -16.99 -1.95 -2.51
N THR A 525 -16.82 -2.32 -1.23
CA THR A 525 -17.90 -2.28 -0.22
C THR A 525 -17.68 -1.05 0.63
N ASP A 526 -18.58 -0.08 0.53
CA ASP A 526 -18.51 1.15 1.32
C ASP A 526 -18.95 0.85 2.76
N GLU A 527 -18.02 0.99 3.70
CA GLU A 527 -18.28 0.76 5.12
C GLU A 527 -18.30 2.06 5.93
N GLU A 528 -18.12 3.20 5.25
CA GLU A 528 -18.11 4.55 5.81
C GLU A 528 -17.10 4.71 6.96
N LEU A 529 -15.97 4.02 6.89
CA LEU A 529 -14.95 4.03 7.94
C LEU A 529 -14.32 5.41 8.08
N LEU A 530 -14.07 6.10 6.97
CA LEU A 530 -13.48 7.44 6.99
C LEU A 530 -14.45 8.55 7.41
N ARG A 531 -15.73 8.20 7.64
CA ARG A 531 -16.76 9.11 8.18
C ARG A 531 -16.98 8.93 9.68
N ALA A 532 -16.22 8.05 10.33
CA ALA A 532 -16.33 7.83 11.76
C ALA A 532 -15.95 9.11 12.55
N THR A 533 -16.57 9.28 13.73
CA THR A 533 -16.37 10.46 14.57
C THR A 533 -14.91 10.63 14.96
N LEU A 534 -14.40 11.85 14.76
CA LEU A 534 -13.04 12.23 15.14
C LEU A 534 -12.89 12.15 16.66
N LEU A 535 -11.80 11.54 17.13
CA LEU A 535 -11.50 11.47 18.56
C LEU A 535 -10.82 12.75 19.06
N GLU A 536 -11.28 13.25 20.20
CA GLU A 536 -10.61 14.36 20.91
C GLU A 536 -9.31 13.92 21.61
N GLN A 537 -9.24 12.67 22.07
CA GLN A 537 -8.09 12.13 22.79
C GLN A 537 -7.81 10.68 22.38
N VAL A 538 -6.53 10.30 22.45
CA VAL A 538 -6.09 8.92 22.18
C VAL A 538 -6.57 7.98 23.31
N PRO A 539 -7.36 6.94 23.01
CA PRO A 539 -7.92 6.05 24.03
C PRO A 539 -6.84 5.16 24.66
N ASP A 540 -6.90 4.88 25.97
CA ASP A 540 -5.92 4.08 26.72
C ASP A 540 -6.37 2.63 27.02
N GLU A 541 -7.47 2.18 26.42
CA GLU A 541 -8.17 0.92 26.74
C GLU A 541 -7.28 -0.33 26.83
N HIS A 542 -6.32 -0.53 25.92
CA HIS A 542 -5.43 -1.70 25.90
C HIS A 542 -3.94 -1.35 25.97
N LYS A 543 -3.60 -0.17 26.51
CA LYS A 543 -2.21 0.32 26.57
C LYS A 543 -1.30 -0.65 27.35
N PRO A 544 -0.21 -1.18 26.74
CA PRO A 544 0.76 -2.03 27.42
C PRO A 544 1.68 -1.23 28.36
N ASP A 545 2.34 -1.94 29.27
CA ASP A 545 3.42 -1.38 30.10
C ASP A 545 4.61 -0.94 29.20
N ASN A 546 5.39 0.04 29.66
CA ASN A 546 6.41 0.73 28.85
C ASN A 546 7.41 -0.20 28.13
N GLU A 547 7.80 -1.31 28.76
CA GLU A 547 8.71 -2.30 28.19
C GLU A 547 8.16 -3.01 26.94
N TRP A 548 6.84 -2.95 26.71
CA TRP A 548 6.15 -3.68 25.65
C TRP A 548 5.32 -2.79 24.72
N ILE A 549 5.52 -1.47 24.82
CA ILE A 549 4.94 -0.49 23.89
C ILE A 549 5.30 -0.86 22.45
N ALA A 550 4.38 -0.64 21.51
CA ALA A 550 4.48 -1.01 20.10
C ALA A 550 4.46 -2.51 19.77
N ALA A 551 4.64 -3.41 20.75
CA ALA A 551 4.79 -4.84 20.51
C ALA A 551 3.55 -5.68 20.84
N ARG A 552 2.81 -5.35 21.91
CA ARG A 552 1.64 -6.14 22.36
C ARG A 552 0.55 -5.28 23.00
N LEU A 553 -0.68 -5.81 23.07
CA LEU A 553 -1.77 -5.20 23.83
C LEU A 553 -1.87 -5.74 25.26
N LYS A 554 -2.42 -4.95 26.19
CA LYS A 554 -2.73 -5.40 27.56
C LYS A 554 -4.18 -5.88 27.64
N VAL A 555 -4.39 -7.15 27.98
CA VAL A 555 -5.72 -7.72 28.26
C VAL A 555 -5.81 -8.07 29.75
N PRO A 556 -6.68 -7.40 30.54
CA PRO A 556 -6.84 -7.73 31.94
C PRO A 556 -7.45 -9.13 32.15
N HIS A 557 -6.89 -9.89 33.10
CA HIS A 557 -7.37 -11.21 33.57
C HIS A 557 -7.50 -12.29 32.47
N GLU A 558 -6.43 -12.45 31.68
CA GLU A 558 -6.29 -13.28 30.48
C GLU A 558 -7.01 -14.66 30.50
N PHE A 559 -6.89 -15.43 31.59
CA PHE A 559 -7.52 -16.75 31.71
C PHE A 559 -9.03 -16.67 31.95
N ARG A 560 -9.48 -15.79 32.85
CA ARG A 560 -10.91 -15.60 33.17
C ARG A 560 -11.65 -14.96 31.99
N THR A 561 -11.03 -14.01 31.30
CA THR A 561 -11.61 -13.27 30.17
C THR A 561 -11.79 -14.15 28.93
N ARG A 562 -10.85 -15.06 28.63
CA ARG A 562 -10.98 -16.02 27.51
C ARG A 562 -12.06 -17.09 27.75
N VAL A 563 -12.19 -17.59 28.99
CA VAL A 563 -13.22 -18.57 29.36
C VAL A 563 -14.61 -17.93 29.48
N ALA A 564 -14.71 -16.75 30.12
CA ALA A 564 -15.96 -16.00 30.25
C ALA A 564 -16.51 -15.56 28.88
N ALA A 565 -15.64 -15.23 27.92
CA ALA A 565 -16.08 -14.78 26.59
C ALA A 565 -16.82 -15.87 25.77
N THR A 566 -16.64 -17.15 26.07
CA THR A 566 -17.39 -18.25 25.42
C THR A 566 -18.80 -18.37 26.01
N VAL A 567 -18.94 -18.18 27.32
CA VAL A 567 -20.23 -18.20 28.04
C VAL A 567 -21.02 -16.91 27.77
N GLN A 568 -20.36 -15.75 27.82
CA GLN A 568 -20.95 -14.46 27.42
C GLN A 568 -21.35 -14.43 25.95
N ARG A 569 -20.64 -15.10 25.03
CA ARG A 569 -21.07 -15.21 23.62
C ARG A 569 -22.44 -15.88 23.48
N LYS A 570 -22.77 -16.82 24.37
CA LYS A 570 -24.06 -17.51 24.38
C LYS A 570 -25.18 -16.64 24.96
N ILE A 571 -24.86 -15.85 25.98
CA ILE A 571 -25.80 -14.94 26.68
C ILE A 571 -26.04 -13.63 25.90
N LYS A 572 -24.99 -12.99 25.37
CA LYS A 572 -25.10 -11.75 24.57
C LYS A 572 -25.77 -11.97 23.21
N ARG A 573 -25.71 -13.20 22.66
CA ARG A 573 -26.47 -13.60 21.46
C ARG A 573 -27.99 -13.51 21.67
N GLN A 574 -28.46 -13.63 22.90
CA GLN A 574 -29.88 -13.51 23.25
C GLN A 574 -30.30 -12.06 23.56
N ARG A 575 -29.37 -11.10 23.63
CA ARG A 575 -29.63 -9.69 24.03
C ARG A 575 -29.14 -8.61 23.06
N ALA A 576 -28.56 -8.95 21.91
CA ALA A 576 -27.92 -7.97 21.03
C ALA A 576 -28.91 -7.29 20.06
N HIS A 577 -29.51 -6.19 20.50
CA HIS A 577 -30.09 -5.12 19.66
C HIS A 577 -29.24 -3.83 19.72
N GLY A 578 -27.91 -3.95 19.84
CA GLY A 578 -27.02 -2.78 19.75
C GLY A 578 -26.77 -2.40 18.28
N PHE A 579 -26.98 -1.13 17.93
CA PHE A 579 -26.63 -0.58 16.62
C PHE A 579 -25.12 -0.63 16.39
N TYR A 580 -24.69 -1.02 15.18
CA TYR A 580 -23.29 -1.00 14.79
C TYR A 580 -22.89 0.45 14.48
N ASP A 581 -21.80 0.89 15.12
CA ASP A 581 -21.11 2.15 14.84
C ASP A 581 -19.68 1.86 14.33
N THR A 582 -19.18 2.66 13.39
CA THR A 582 -17.84 2.52 12.79
C THR A 582 -16.74 2.74 13.83
N GLY A 583 -16.99 3.59 14.84
CA GLY A 583 -16.14 3.81 16.02
C GLY A 583 -15.88 2.56 16.87
N ASN A 584 -16.65 1.49 16.68
CA ASN A 584 -16.44 0.22 17.37
C ASN A 584 -15.22 -0.56 16.86
N GLU A 585 -14.83 -0.38 15.59
CA GLU A 585 -13.74 -1.11 14.96
C GLU A 585 -12.56 -0.22 14.56
N VAL A 586 -12.81 1.06 14.30
CA VAL A 586 -11.81 2.03 13.86
C VAL A 586 -11.91 3.31 14.69
N TRP A 587 -10.77 3.86 15.08
CA TRP A 587 -10.64 5.16 15.70
C TRP A 587 -10.13 6.17 14.70
N MET A 588 -10.81 7.31 14.52
CA MET A 588 -10.36 8.39 13.64
C MET A 588 -9.59 9.44 14.44
N HIS A 589 -8.39 9.78 13.97
CA HIS A 589 -7.49 10.75 14.61
C HIS A 589 -7.26 12.00 13.77
N PHE A 590 -7.41 11.88 12.45
CA PHE A 590 -7.27 13.00 11.52
C PHE A 590 -8.23 12.77 10.35
N ALA A 591 -8.94 13.82 9.95
CA ALA A 591 -9.78 13.84 8.77
C ALA A 591 -9.81 15.28 8.21
N PRO A 592 -9.89 15.44 6.88
CA PRO A 592 -10.06 16.76 6.29
C PRO A 592 -11.47 17.29 6.57
N GLU A 593 -11.62 18.61 6.55
CA GLU A 593 -12.96 19.19 6.54
C GLU A 593 -13.68 18.91 5.21
N GLU A 594 -15.01 18.90 5.21
CA GLU A 594 -15.79 18.55 4.00
C GLU A 594 -15.55 19.53 2.85
N ASN A 595 -15.39 20.82 3.17
CA ASN A 595 -15.02 21.89 2.23
C ASN A 595 -13.61 21.68 1.63
N GLU A 596 -12.63 21.20 2.40
CA GLU A 596 -11.25 20.92 1.94
C GLU A 596 -11.26 19.79 0.91
N LEU A 597 -11.99 18.72 1.20
CA LEU A 597 -12.13 17.57 0.28
C LEU A 597 -12.90 17.96 -0.99
N LEU A 598 -13.97 18.74 -0.86
CA LEU A 598 -14.69 19.28 -2.02
C LEU A 598 -13.80 20.19 -2.87
N SER A 599 -13.06 21.10 -2.23
CA SER A 599 -12.12 22.01 -2.91
C SER A 599 -11.01 21.24 -3.64
N TRP A 600 -10.49 20.16 -3.05
CA TRP A 600 -9.55 19.26 -3.72
C TRP A 600 -10.18 18.61 -4.95
N ARG A 601 -11.41 18.10 -4.83
CA ARG A 601 -12.13 17.45 -5.93
C ARG A 601 -12.49 18.42 -7.06
N VAL A 602 -12.74 19.69 -6.76
CA VAL A 602 -13.00 20.71 -7.78
C VAL A 602 -11.71 21.09 -8.51
N ARG A 603 -10.62 21.35 -7.76
CA ARG A 603 -9.32 21.70 -8.35
C ARG A 603 -8.75 20.60 -9.27
N ASN A 604 -9.01 19.34 -8.93
CA ASN A 604 -8.43 18.20 -9.65
C ASN A 604 -9.40 17.51 -10.63
N ARG A 605 -10.65 17.99 -10.73
CA ARG A 605 -11.56 17.58 -11.81
C ARG A 605 -11.09 18.23 -13.10
N CYS A 606 -10.77 17.43 -14.12
CA CYS A 606 -10.71 17.98 -15.47
C CYS A 606 -12.16 18.15 -15.96
N THR A 607 -12.56 19.36 -16.34
CA THR A 607 -13.79 19.59 -17.09
C THR A 607 -13.48 20.32 -18.38
N ASP A 608 -13.42 19.57 -19.47
CA ASP A 608 -13.94 20.06 -20.75
C ASP A 608 -15.44 19.74 -20.75
N LYS A 609 -16.21 20.62 -20.08
CA LYS A 609 -17.65 20.85 -20.26
C LYS A 609 -18.08 21.92 -19.27
N GLU A 610 -17.92 23.14 -19.76
CA GLU A 610 -18.71 24.36 -19.51
C GLU A 610 -19.26 24.65 -18.10
N GLU A 611 -19.03 25.90 -17.70
CA GLU A 611 -19.58 26.72 -16.59
C GLU A 611 -21.13 26.69 -16.42
N ASN A 612 -21.86 25.83 -17.12
CA ASN A 612 -23.32 25.78 -17.10
C ASN A 612 -23.90 24.92 -15.96
N ASP A 613 -23.17 23.95 -15.40
CA ASP A 613 -23.65 23.15 -14.26
C ASP A 613 -23.39 23.84 -12.90
N VAL A 614 -22.36 24.67 -12.81
CA VAL A 614 -22.08 25.48 -11.60
C VAL A 614 -23.23 26.47 -11.35
N ARG A 615 -23.76 27.07 -12.42
CA ARG A 615 -24.93 27.93 -12.32
C ARG A 615 -26.21 27.18 -11.95
N ARG A 616 -26.34 25.89 -12.27
CA ARG A 616 -27.52 25.06 -11.91
C ARG A 616 -27.50 24.59 -10.47
N GLU A 617 -26.34 24.22 -9.92
CA GLU A 617 -26.25 23.87 -8.49
C GLU A 617 -26.30 25.10 -7.56
N GLU A 618 -25.82 26.27 -8.00
CA GLU A 618 -25.95 27.52 -7.23
C GLU A 618 -27.38 28.10 -7.29
N THR A 619 -28.09 28.00 -8.43
CA THR A 619 -29.49 28.45 -8.53
C THR A 619 -30.47 27.49 -7.87
N ALA A 620 -30.21 26.18 -7.84
CA ALA A 620 -31.06 25.22 -7.13
C ALA A 620 -31.10 25.45 -5.60
N LYS A 621 -30.09 26.11 -5.03
CA LYS A 621 -30.08 26.49 -3.60
C LYS A 621 -30.72 27.84 -3.30
N LEU A 622 -31.05 28.62 -4.32
CA LEU A 622 -31.67 29.95 -4.17
C LEU A 622 -33.19 29.95 -4.41
N THR A 623 -33.79 28.82 -4.80
CA THR A 623 -35.23 28.73 -5.08
C THR A 623 -36.03 27.79 -4.15
N ASP A 624 -35.40 27.16 -3.15
CA ASP A 624 -36.12 26.36 -2.14
C ASP A 624 -36.66 27.22 -0.99
N GLY A 625 -37.42 28.24 -1.37
CA GLY A 625 -38.04 29.16 -0.45
C GLY A 625 -39.10 30.01 -1.13
N GLU A 626 -40.08 29.39 -1.78
CA GLU A 626 -41.46 29.91 -1.85
C GLU A 626 -42.41 28.94 -2.58
N ASP A 627 -43.33 28.43 -1.77
CA ASP A 627 -44.74 28.18 -2.06
C ASP A 627 -45.27 27.12 -3.05
N SER A 628 -46.45 26.73 -2.64
CA SER A 628 -47.28 25.59 -2.98
C SER A 628 -48.15 25.78 -4.23
N SER A 629 -48.58 24.63 -4.78
CA SER A 629 -49.89 24.35 -5.40
C SER A 629 -49.98 24.11 -6.93
N ALA A 630 -50.65 22.99 -7.21
CA ALA A 630 -51.55 22.70 -8.33
C ALA A 630 -51.00 22.38 -9.74
N GLY A 631 -51.47 21.23 -10.27
CA GLY A 631 -52.05 21.22 -11.62
C GLY A 631 -51.48 20.20 -12.62
N LEU A 632 -52.26 19.14 -12.89
CA LEU A 632 -52.09 18.22 -14.03
C LEU A 632 -52.25 18.94 -15.39
N SER A 633 -51.52 18.50 -16.42
CA SER A 633 -52.04 17.69 -17.56
C SER A 633 -51.18 17.83 -18.84
N SER A 634 -51.13 16.73 -19.62
CA SER A 634 -51.22 16.58 -21.10
C SER A 634 -50.52 17.58 -22.05
N ALA A 635 -50.15 17.31 -23.29
CA ALA A 635 -49.90 16.14 -24.13
C ALA A 635 -49.38 16.71 -25.47
N ALA A 636 -48.57 15.91 -26.16
CA ALA A 636 -48.52 15.75 -27.64
C ALA A 636 -48.13 16.90 -28.59
N ALA A 637 -47.20 16.51 -29.50
CA ALA A 637 -47.16 16.75 -30.96
C ALA A 637 -46.99 18.21 -31.43
N SER A 638 -46.28 18.57 -32.50
CA SER A 638 -45.68 17.94 -33.69
C SER A 638 -44.79 19.06 -34.32
N VAL A 639 -43.84 18.82 -35.23
CA VAL A 639 -44.04 18.93 -36.69
C VAL A 639 -42.69 18.66 -37.39
N LEU A 640 -42.70 17.66 -38.28
CA LEU A 640 -42.12 17.49 -39.64
C LEU A 640 -40.85 18.29 -40.04
N SER A 641 -39.71 17.65 -40.36
CA SER A 641 -39.27 16.98 -41.63
C SER A 641 -38.60 17.94 -42.66
N PRO A 642 -37.92 17.45 -43.72
CA PRO A 642 -36.46 17.23 -43.79
C PRO A 642 -35.81 17.97 -44.97
N VAL A 643 -34.51 17.75 -45.25
CA VAL A 643 -33.93 17.43 -46.59
C VAL A 643 -32.40 17.63 -46.59
N ASP A 644 -31.78 16.72 -47.34
CA ASP A 644 -30.37 16.43 -47.61
C ASP A 644 -29.42 17.59 -47.97
N GLY A 645 -28.14 17.34 -47.70
CA GLY A 645 -27.02 18.07 -48.28
C GLY A 645 -25.69 17.38 -47.97
N GLN A 646 -25.30 16.40 -48.81
CA GLN A 646 -23.94 15.88 -48.85
C GLN A 646 -22.95 16.99 -49.19
N GLN A 647 -21.92 17.16 -48.37
CA GLN A 647 -20.63 17.69 -48.83
C GLN A 647 -19.49 17.07 -48.02
N ALA A 648 -18.71 16.25 -48.72
CA ALA A 648 -17.44 15.74 -48.25
C ALA A 648 -16.44 16.89 -48.14
N ARG A 649 -15.78 17.02 -46.98
CA ARG A 649 -14.53 17.76 -46.86
C ARG A 649 -13.59 16.99 -45.93
N SER A 650 -12.52 16.50 -46.54
CA SER A 650 -11.34 15.97 -45.90
C SER A 650 -10.64 17.04 -45.06
N THR A 651 -10.47 16.78 -43.78
CA THR A 651 -9.46 17.44 -42.94
C THR A 651 -8.90 16.38 -42.01
N GLU A 652 -7.60 16.14 -42.16
CA GLU A 652 -6.77 15.38 -41.22
C GLU A 652 -6.93 15.97 -39.82
N THR A 653 -7.58 15.24 -38.93
CA THR A 653 -7.62 15.59 -37.51
C THR A 653 -6.52 14.79 -36.82
N THR A 654 -5.45 15.49 -36.46
CA THR A 654 -4.44 15.01 -35.51
C THR A 654 -5.18 14.63 -34.22
N GLN A 655 -5.26 13.33 -33.91
CA GLN A 655 -5.83 12.85 -32.64
C GLN A 655 -4.92 13.31 -31.49
N THR A 656 -5.25 14.46 -30.91
CA THR A 656 -4.83 14.79 -29.55
C THR A 656 -5.49 13.79 -28.61
N GLN A 657 -4.68 13.02 -27.88
CA GLN A 657 -5.15 12.10 -26.84
C GLN A 657 -5.90 12.90 -25.77
N ASP A 658 -7.21 12.72 -25.70
CA ASP A 658 -8.06 13.24 -24.63
C ASP A 658 -7.60 12.67 -23.27
N ASN A 659 -7.28 13.56 -22.33
CA ASN A 659 -6.65 13.19 -21.07
C ASN A 659 -7.70 12.71 -20.04
N TRP A 660 -8.20 11.48 -20.22
CA TRP A 660 -9.15 10.78 -19.35
C TRP A 660 -8.62 10.47 -17.93
N LEU A 661 -7.36 10.81 -17.66
CA LEU A 661 -6.64 10.47 -16.43
C LEU A 661 -6.84 11.49 -15.30
N GLY A 662 -7.62 12.55 -15.50
CA GLY A 662 -7.68 13.69 -14.58
C GLY A 662 -6.41 14.54 -14.65
N CYS A 663 -6.40 15.68 -13.95
CA CYS A 663 -5.34 16.68 -14.08
C CYS A 663 -4.31 16.48 -12.95
N PRO A 664 -2.99 16.63 -13.17
CA PRO A 664 -2.03 16.66 -12.07
C PRO A 664 -2.33 17.87 -11.17
N PRO A 665 -2.19 17.75 -9.84
CA PRO A 665 -2.36 18.92 -8.98
C PRO A 665 -1.35 19.99 -9.39
N ALA A 666 -1.82 21.22 -9.56
CA ALA A 666 -0.95 22.34 -9.90
C ALA A 666 0.07 22.53 -8.77
N LEU A 667 1.35 22.27 -9.06
CA LEU A 667 2.44 22.71 -8.20
C LEU A 667 2.31 24.22 -8.08
N ARG A 668 2.26 24.75 -6.84
CA ARG A 668 2.24 26.19 -6.62
C ARG A 668 3.53 26.76 -7.19
N SER A 669 3.47 27.34 -8.39
CA SER A 669 4.56 28.15 -8.91
C SER A 669 4.79 29.29 -7.93
N SER A 670 6.04 29.45 -7.48
CA SER A 670 6.44 30.62 -6.70
C SER A 670 6.05 31.88 -7.48
N SER A 671 5.18 32.68 -6.89
CA SER A 671 4.90 34.02 -7.36
C SER A 671 6.18 34.83 -7.17
N SER A 672 6.99 34.92 -8.22
CA SER A 672 8.06 35.90 -8.28
C SER A 672 7.40 37.28 -8.31
N SER A 673 7.39 37.94 -7.16
CA SER A 673 7.04 39.34 -7.06
C SER A 673 8.08 40.14 -7.83
N SER A 674 7.74 40.52 -9.05
CA SER A 674 8.45 41.52 -9.83
C SER A 674 8.42 42.85 -9.06
N SER A 675 9.50 43.17 -8.37
CA SER A 675 9.78 44.53 -7.96
C SER A 675 10.86 45.07 -8.87
N GLY A 676 10.45 45.90 -9.84
CA GLY A 676 11.37 46.61 -10.70
C GLY A 676 12.17 47.63 -9.88
N ARG A 677 13.50 47.63 -10.05
CA ARG A 677 14.35 48.80 -9.83
C ARG A 677 15.48 48.84 -10.86
N ASN A 678 15.36 49.85 -11.71
CA ASN A 678 16.34 50.65 -12.43
C ASN A 678 17.75 50.09 -12.70
N ALA A 679 18.10 50.19 -13.99
CA ALA A 679 19.45 50.23 -14.53
C ALA A 679 20.31 51.34 -13.90
N GLY A 680 21.60 51.04 -13.76
CA GLY A 680 22.66 51.98 -13.38
C GLY A 680 24.03 51.30 -13.48
N ASP A 681 24.68 51.53 -14.62
CA ASP A 681 26.11 51.53 -14.97
C ASP A 681 27.21 50.81 -14.13
N SER A 682 28.13 50.25 -14.94
CA SER A 682 29.61 50.31 -14.86
C SER A 682 30.41 49.25 -14.07
N ASP A 683 31.39 48.74 -14.84
CA ASP A 683 32.77 48.33 -14.51
C ASP A 683 33.10 46.96 -13.88
N ALA A 684 33.71 46.14 -14.75
CA ALA A 684 35.01 45.48 -14.62
C ALA A 684 35.51 45.06 -13.22
N LEU A 685 35.55 43.74 -12.97
CA LEU A 685 36.77 42.92 -12.81
C LEU A 685 36.41 41.45 -12.57
#